data_AF-A0A9X2C372-F1
#
_entry.id   AF-A0A9X2C372-F1
#
_cell.length_a   1.000
_cell.length_b   1.000
_cell.length_c   1.000
_cell.angle_alpha   90.00
_cell.angle_beta   90.00
_cell.angle_gamma   90.00
#
_symmetry.space_group_name_H-M   'P 1'
#
loop_
_entity.id
_entity.type
_entity.pdbx_description
1 polymer ?
#
loop_
_entity_poly.entity_id
_entity_poly.type
_entity_poly.pdbx_seq_one_letter_code
_entity_poly.pdbx_strand_id
1 'polypeptide(L)'
;MLRAIPHRLSAIARGATALLAAVAVPSFASTSGVVISQVFGGNGAAPNAYASDYVELFNAGSTAQSISGWSIQYSSAAGTGTFASNGVTALSGTLQPGQHYLVQLVTTTGNPLPVAGDVANNGLNISGTAGKVVLVNTASGLACNGASSACSAAQLASIVDLVGYGSTANFSEGSPAPAPSSTTAILRVNGGCTDTNNNAADFATGTPLPRNSLTAPAPCSGGTTPPPPPPPAPPPSAPTAAIWQIQGSGATSPYVGQTVTTSGVVTKVNNNGFFLQDPIGDGDPATSDGIFVFTNTAPTVSAGQAVTLTGKVSEFNVGTATNTDTAAHTVTELGGVTNLTVTGSGSVAPLVLSFPFATQDAMERYEGMLVTLAGPFTVQQNYFLGRFGQMTLGTGGRLWTPTNVYRPSADPASQGQLLNADNIRRSIVLDDGSTLQNPNPTPYILSDSSPLAGTSVNMVLAGDTVGAITGVIDYGLTTSSTSDPGAYKIHPTQPVSFTRVSQPGVVDADDVGAANIRVGSANIENFFTTLNDGTNKCPPSNTADDCRGANSASELSRQTNKVVRELAGMNADAIALMELQNNGNTTIQYLVDSLNAYLGATTYARVPFAATGGGTDAIQVGMIYRPSRLSLVGAALSDTAAVNNRAPMAQTFAAANGEKFTLIANHLKSKDCGDATPGPGDADAGDGQGCFNARRVQQADELRAFAARVQSTSGVADTLMVGDFNAYAKEDPVYDLTSNGFVDQIGRYLDKPGSNSYGYSYVFNGSSGRLDQAITSSSLSPKVTGVSEWHINADSPLVIDYNLEFKQPACPTCNPDYTLDTVNTPYRASDHDPIVIGLNLVHAINGTSANDTIVGTAGDDVITGGVGADRLTGNGGRDVFVYTSMRDAADTITDFMPNDDRLDLGALLASIGANASTAVANGVVQWQQSGANTVVLIDADGKAGPAVPHLLVTLLNVNAASIDPVRDFGLGAPAAVTSAVKASVKAAAVRTAVKTK
;
A
#
# COMPACT_ATOMS: atom_id res chain seq x y z
N MET A 1 6.94 4.38 -9.90
CA MET A 1 7.87 4.14 -11.02
C MET A 1 7.90 2.66 -11.40
N LEU A 2 7.37 2.27 -12.57
CA LEU A 2 7.67 1.00 -13.25
C LEU A 2 7.12 1.10 -14.69
N ARG A 3 8.01 1.29 -15.69
CA ARG A 3 7.66 1.26 -17.12
C ARG A 3 7.85 -0.16 -17.65
N ALA A 4 6.79 -0.76 -18.19
CA ALA A 4 6.85 -2.00 -18.97
C ALA A 4 6.46 -1.72 -20.43
N ILE A 5 7.27 -2.19 -21.37
CA ILE A 5 7.07 -2.07 -22.83
C ILE A 5 6.36 -3.35 -23.32
N PRO A 6 5.31 -3.27 -24.17
CA PRO A 6 4.58 -4.46 -24.63
C PRO A 6 5.16 -5.07 -25.92
N HIS A 7 5.29 -6.40 -25.93
CA HIS A 7 5.52 -7.21 -27.13
C HIS A 7 4.21 -7.52 -27.86
N ARG A 8 4.17 -7.29 -29.18
CA ARG A 8 3.09 -7.75 -30.08
C ARG A 8 3.43 -9.11 -30.69
N LEU A 9 2.48 -10.05 -30.62
CA LEU A 9 2.42 -11.26 -31.44
C LEU A 9 1.47 -11.03 -32.62
N SER A 10 1.83 -11.50 -33.81
CA SER A 10 0.91 -11.72 -34.92
C SER A 10 1.41 -12.92 -35.74
N ALA A 11 0.55 -13.93 -35.85
CA ALA A 11 0.76 -15.16 -36.57
C ALA A 11 0.39 -15.03 -38.05
N ILE A 12 1.15 -15.65 -38.95
CA ILE A 12 0.66 -16.10 -40.27
C ILE A 12 1.35 -17.44 -40.61
N ALA A 13 0.54 -18.47 -40.85
CA ALA A 13 0.92 -19.76 -41.39
C ALA A 13 0.99 -19.73 -42.92
N ARG A 14 1.94 -20.47 -43.53
CA ARG A 14 1.87 -21.01 -44.90
C ARG A 14 2.89 -22.15 -45.05
N GLY A 15 2.44 -23.30 -45.52
CA GLY A 15 3.26 -24.49 -45.72
C GLY A 15 4.13 -24.45 -46.98
N ALA A 16 5.21 -25.22 -46.97
CA ALA A 16 5.94 -25.64 -48.16
C ALA A 16 6.66 -26.98 -47.88
N THR A 17 6.38 -27.94 -48.74
CA THR A 17 7.05 -29.23 -48.91
C THR A 17 8.51 -29.02 -49.30
N ALA A 18 9.47 -29.69 -48.65
CA ALA A 18 10.90 -29.59 -49.00
C ALA A 18 11.57 -30.96 -49.20
N LEU A 19 12.27 -31.02 -50.32
CA LEU A 19 13.08 -32.06 -50.92
C LEU A 19 14.28 -32.45 -50.03
N LEU A 20 14.52 -33.74 -49.76
CA LEU A 20 15.74 -34.21 -49.11
C LEU A 20 16.94 -34.08 -50.07
N ALA A 21 17.77 -33.07 -49.86
CA ALA A 21 19.15 -33.05 -50.34
C ALA A 21 20.07 -33.51 -49.19
N ALA A 22 20.82 -34.60 -49.40
CA ALA A 22 21.83 -35.05 -48.45
C ALA A 22 23.00 -34.04 -48.43
N VAL A 23 22.98 -33.13 -47.45
CA VAL A 23 24.10 -32.24 -47.15
C VAL A 23 25.16 -33.07 -46.43
N ALA A 24 26.35 -33.20 -47.00
CA ALA A 24 27.51 -33.75 -46.32
C ALA A 24 27.86 -32.85 -45.12
N VAL A 25 27.66 -33.37 -43.91
CA VAL A 25 28.00 -32.66 -42.67
C VAL A 25 29.52 -32.70 -42.50
N PRO A 26 30.21 -31.55 -42.28
CA PRO A 26 31.65 -31.54 -42.02
C PRO A 26 31.98 -32.29 -40.71
N SER A 27 33.02 -33.12 -40.74
CA SER A 27 33.59 -33.81 -39.57
C SER A 27 34.78 -33.03 -39.03
N PHE A 28 34.82 -32.73 -37.73
CA PHE A 28 35.91 -31.96 -37.09
C PHE A 28 36.69 -32.82 -36.09
N ALA A 29 37.32 -33.90 -36.57
CA ALA A 29 38.09 -34.78 -35.70
C ALA A 29 39.28 -33.99 -35.15
N SER A 30 39.48 -34.02 -33.84
CA SER A 30 40.63 -33.31 -33.27
C SER A 30 41.93 -33.90 -33.78
N THR A 31 42.59 -33.19 -34.71
CA THR A 31 43.91 -33.56 -35.23
C THR A 31 45.03 -33.38 -34.19
N SER A 32 44.74 -32.61 -33.14
CA SER A 32 45.65 -32.33 -32.02
C SER A 32 45.51 -33.31 -30.85
N GLY A 33 44.43 -34.10 -30.83
CA GLY A 33 44.05 -34.95 -29.71
C GLY A 33 43.33 -34.24 -28.56
N VAL A 34 43.22 -32.90 -28.56
CA VAL A 34 42.45 -32.15 -27.54
C VAL A 34 40.99 -32.02 -27.97
N VAL A 35 40.08 -32.43 -27.09
CA VAL A 35 38.63 -32.43 -27.32
C VAL A 35 37.91 -31.70 -26.17
N ILE A 36 36.72 -31.17 -26.45
CA ILE A 36 35.71 -30.77 -25.46
C ILE A 36 35.20 -32.04 -24.79
N SER A 37 35.46 -32.20 -23.50
CA SER A 37 35.03 -33.37 -22.73
C SER A 37 33.72 -33.15 -21.99
N GLN A 38 33.39 -31.92 -21.60
CA GLN A 38 32.10 -31.61 -20.97
C GLN A 38 31.62 -30.19 -21.28
N VAL A 39 30.30 -30.01 -21.31
CA VAL A 39 29.65 -28.69 -21.41
C VAL A 39 28.49 -28.62 -20.41
N PHE A 40 28.45 -27.55 -19.63
CA PHE A 40 27.39 -27.26 -18.67
C PHE A 40 26.99 -25.78 -18.74
N GLY A 41 25.71 -25.50 -19.03
CA GLY A 41 25.11 -24.16 -19.04
C GLY A 41 24.10 -24.01 -17.90
N GLY A 42 24.51 -23.50 -16.76
CA GLY A 42 23.71 -23.34 -15.55
C GLY A 42 22.75 -22.13 -15.56
N ASN A 43 22.36 -21.58 -16.71
CA ASN A 43 21.52 -20.37 -16.76
C ASN A 43 20.00 -20.65 -16.94
N GLY A 44 19.53 -21.81 -16.47
CA GLY A 44 18.10 -22.15 -16.38
C GLY A 44 17.46 -21.72 -15.05
N ALA A 45 16.13 -21.80 -14.95
CA ALA A 45 15.44 -21.61 -13.67
C ALA A 45 15.97 -22.61 -12.63
N ALA A 46 16.33 -22.10 -11.44
CA ALA A 46 16.90 -22.87 -10.35
C ALA A 46 16.07 -24.13 -10.01
N PRO A 47 16.69 -25.22 -9.51
CA PRO A 47 18.09 -25.32 -9.05
C PRO A 47 19.09 -25.68 -10.15
N ASN A 48 20.24 -24.98 -10.17
CA ASN A 48 21.39 -25.30 -11.02
C ASN A 48 22.41 -26.14 -10.23
N ALA A 49 23.01 -27.17 -10.86
CA ALA A 49 24.04 -27.99 -10.23
C ALA A 49 25.24 -27.15 -9.78
N TYR A 50 25.69 -26.20 -10.63
CA TYR A 50 26.73 -25.24 -10.30
C TYR A 50 26.36 -23.82 -10.74
N ALA A 51 26.92 -22.82 -10.03
CA ALA A 51 26.76 -21.40 -10.25
C ALA A 51 27.48 -20.94 -11.52
N SER A 52 28.55 -21.61 -11.91
CA SER A 52 29.29 -21.27 -13.12
C SER A 52 28.94 -22.19 -14.27
N ASP A 53 28.68 -21.60 -15.43
CA ASP A 53 28.81 -22.29 -16.70
C ASP A 53 30.25 -22.78 -16.85
N TYR A 54 30.45 -23.90 -17.52
CA TYR A 54 31.80 -24.34 -17.85
C TYR A 54 31.88 -25.14 -19.14
N VAL A 55 33.08 -25.10 -19.72
CA VAL A 55 33.52 -26.03 -20.76
C VAL A 55 34.79 -26.71 -20.26
N GLU A 56 34.81 -28.03 -20.29
CA GLU A 56 35.98 -28.85 -19.94
C GLU A 56 36.65 -29.36 -21.21
N LEU A 57 37.97 -29.28 -21.27
CA LEU A 57 38.79 -29.89 -22.31
C LEU A 57 39.52 -31.11 -21.76
N PHE A 58 39.87 -32.03 -22.66
CA PHE A 58 40.64 -33.23 -22.37
C PHE A 58 41.60 -33.53 -23.51
N ASN A 59 42.84 -33.87 -23.21
CA ASN A 59 43.79 -34.37 -24.21
C ASN A 59 43.67 -35.90 -24.35
N ALA A 60 42.87 -36.34 -25.32
CA ALA A 60 42.72 -37.72 -25.73
C ALA A 60 43.90 -38.24 -26.59
N GLY A 61 44.79 -37.35 -27.03
CA GLY A 61 46.00 -37.69 -27.78
C GLY A 61 47.10 -38.33 -26.93
N SER A 62 48.13 -38.84 -27.62
CA SER A 62 49.30 -39.47 -26.99
C SER A 62 50.48 -38.51 -26.77
N THR A 63 50.36 -37.25 -27.19
CA THR A 63 51.40 -36.22 -27.07
C THR A 63 50.90 -34.99 -26.35
N ALA A 64 51.80 -34.27 -25.67
CA ALA A 64 51.47 -33.00 -25.04
C ALA A 64 51.09 -31.94 -26.10
N GLN A 65 50.00 -31.21 -25.88
CA GLN A 65 49.48 -30.21 -26.80
C GLN A 65 49.51 -28.82 -26.14
N SER A 66 50.24 -27.88 -26.73
CA SER A 66 50.13 -26.47 -26.34
C SER A 66 48.79 -25.93 -26.82
N ILE A 67 48.00 -25.39 -25.90
CA ILE A 67 46.75 -24.69 -26.20
C ILE A 67 46.90 -23.17 -26.08
N SER A 68 48.14 -22.70 -25.86
CA SER A 68 48.45 -21.27 -25.83
C SER A 68 48.11 -20.62 -27.17
N GLY A 69 47.23 -19.61 -27.13
CA GLY A 69 46.73 -18.93 -28.33
C GLY A 69 45.50 -19.58 -28.96
N TRP A 70 44.91 -20.59 -28.32
CA TRP A 70 43.60 -21.15 -28.71
C TRP A 70 42.46 -20.43 -27.98
N SER A 71 41.22 -20.72 -28.33
CA SER A 71 40.05 -20.15 -27.66
C SER A 71 38.83 -21.08 -27.59
N ILE A 72 37.97 -20.82 -26.60
CA ILE A 72 36.58 -21.31 -26.55
C ILE A 72 35.63 -20.19 -26.99
N GLN A 73 34.68 -20.54 -27.86
CA GLN A 73 33.68 -19.62 -28.37
C GLN A 73 32.30 -20.29 -28.40
N TYR A 74 31.24 -19.49 -28.29
CA TYR A 74 29.87 -19.98 -28.20
C TYR A 74 28.92 -19.25 -29.16
N SER A 75 27.95 -19.98 -29.70
CA SER A 75 26.79 -19.42 -30.39
C SER A 75 25.52 -20.20 -30.04
N SER A 76 24.39 -19.50 -29.90
CA SER A 76 23.10 -20.13 -29.61
C SER A 76 22.68 -21.13 -30.69
N ALA A 77 21.85 -22.12 -30.33
CA ALA A 77 21.51 -23.28 -31.15
C ALA A 77 21.09 -22.95 -32.59
N ALA A 78 20.19 -21.98 -32.76
CA ALA A 78 19.66 -21.53 -34.05
C ALA A 78 19.86 -20.03 -34.33
N GLY A 79 20.66 -19.32 -33.52
CA GLY A 79 20.79 -17.87 -33.62
C GLY A 79 21.48 -17.37 -34.88
N THR A 80 21.28 -16.09 -35.18
CA THR A 80 21.82 -15.42 -36.37
C THR A 80 23.18 -14.73 -36.15
N GLY A 81 23.68 -14.66 -34.91
CA GLY A 81 24.99 -14.09 -34.55
C GLY A 81 26.18 -15.02 -34.84
N THR A 82 27.41 -14.54 -34.66
CA THR A 82 28.65 -15.27 -34.94
C THR A 82 29.27 -15.85 -33.66
N PHE A 83 30.22 -16.79 -33.77
CA PHE A 83 30.97 -17.27 -32.59
C PHE A 83 31.79 -16.14 -31.93
N ALA A 84 32.24 -15.16 -32.71
CA ALA A 84 32.94 -13.97 -32.19
C ALA A 84 32.05 -13.03 -31.36
N SER A 85 30.73 -12.98 -31.64
CA SER A 85 29.86 -11.92 -31.09
C SER A 85 29.48 -12.11 -29.63
N ASN A 86 29.66 -13.31 -29.07
CA ASN A 86 29.29 -13.60 -27.68
C ASN A 86 30.48 -13.59 -26.72
N GLY A 87 31.66 -13.16 -27.18
CA GLY A 87 32.92 -13.19 -26.42
C GLY A 87 33.80 -14.39 -26.79
N VAL A 88 35.10 -14.24 -26.58
CA VAL A 88 36.13 -15.24 -26.89
C VAL A 88 36.95 -15.50 -25.63
N THR A 89 36.99 -16.75 -25.17
CA THR A 89 37.79 -17.13 -24.01
C THR A 89 39.15 -17.65 -24.47
N ALA A 90 40.19 -16.83 -24.35
CA ALA A 90 41.55 -17.22 -24.69
C ALA A 90 42.08 -18.30 -23.73
N LEU A 91 42.82 -19.25 -24.28
CA LEU A 91 43.42 -20.38 -23.56
C LEU A 91 44.94 -20.23 -23.47
N SER A 92 45.53 -20.83 -22.44
CA SER A 92 46.96 -20.82 -22.20
C SER A 92 47.45 -22.14 -21.62
N GLY A 93 48.76 -22.39 -21.72
CA GLY A 93 49.40 -23.59 -21.19
C GLY A 93 49.49 -24.75 -22.18
N THR A 94 49.83 -25.92 -21.63
CA THR A 94 50.07 -27.18 -22.36
C THR A 94 49.35 -28.31 -21.64
N LEU A 95 48.46 -29.02 -22.34
CA LEU A 95 47.78 -30.20 -21.80
C LEU A 95 48.60 -31.46 -22.09
N GLN A 96 48.97 -32.19 -21.04
CA GLN A 96 49.59 -33.51 -21.15
C GLN A 96 48.55 -34.56 -21.58
N PRO A 97 48.97 -35.70 -22.17
CA PRO A 97 48.07 -36.82 -22.45
C PRO A 97 47.24 -37.21 -21.23
N GLY A 98 45.92 -37.30 -21.39
CA GLY A 98 44.99 -37.62 -20.31
C GLY A 98 44.67 -36.48 -19.34
N GLN A 99 45.20 -35.28 -19.54
CA GLN A 99 44.96 -34.14 -18.64
C GLN A 99 43.70 -33.38 -19.03
N HIS A 100 43.01 -32.81 -18.03
CA HIS A 100 41.85 -31.95 -18.21
C HIS A 100 42.23 -30.46 -18.16
N TYR A 101 41.39 -29.59 -18.72
CA TYR A 101 41.50 -28.14 -18.57
C TYR A 101 40.11 -27.51 -18.45
N LEU A 102 39.85 -26.83 -17.34
CA LEU A 102 38.53 -26.30 -17.01
C LEU A 102 38.45 -24.81 -17.34
N VAL A 103 37.54 -24.48 -18.26
CA VAL A 103 37.20 -23.10 -18.60
C VAL A 103 35.94 -22.73 -17.82
N GLN A 104 36.13 -22.01 -16.71
CA GLN A 104 35.03 -21.44 -15.94
C GLN A 104 34.51 -20.20 -16.69
N LEU A 105 33.21 -20.16 -16.94
CA LEU A 105 32.56 -19.10 -17.72
C LEU A 105 31.76 -18.17 -16.79
N VAL A 106 30.62 -17.64 -17.24
CA VAL A 106 29.79 -16.75 -16.40
C VAL A 106 29.37 -17.46 -15.11
N THR A 107 29.38 -16.71 -14.00
CA THR A 107 28.92 -17.19 -12.69
C THR A 107 27.65 -16.46 -12.30
N THR A 108 26.58 -17.21 -12.04
CA THR A 108 25.26 -16.73 -11.63
C THR A 108 24.89 -17.36 -10.28
N THR A 109 23.72 -18.00 -10.16
CA THR A 109 23.19 -18.60 -8.92
C THR A 109 23.24 -20.13 -8.98
N GLY A 110 23.91 -20.76 -8.02
CA GLY A 110 24.08 -22.22 -7.90
C GLY A 110 25.20 -22.57 -6.91
N ASN A 111 25.64 -23.83 -6.86
CA ASN A 111 26.81 -24.23 -6.04
C ASN A 111 28.13 -23.80 -6.70
N PRO A 112 29.19 -23.42 -5.97
CA PRO A 112 30.50 -23.23 -6.59
C PRO A 112 30.95 -24.52 -7.31
N LEU A 113 31.74 -24.37 -8.38
CA LEU A 113 32.39 -25.52 -9.01
C LEU A 113 33.24 -26.26 -7.95
N PRO A 114 33.23 -27.60 -7.92
CA PRO A 114 33.94 -28.40 -6.92
C PRO A 114 35.46 -28.31 -7.08
N VAL A 115 35.94 -27.81 -8.21
CA VAL A 115 37.33 -27.46 -8.50
C VAL A 115 37.39 -26.09 -9.16
N ALA A 116 38.45 -25.32 -8.90
CA ALA A 116 38.66 -24.02 -9.53
C ALA A 116 38.93 -24.19 -11.05
N GLY A 117 38.42 -23.26 -11.87
CA GLY A 117 38.78 -23.19 -13.29
C GLY A 117 40.27 -22.92 -13.50
N ASP A 118 40.86 -23.54 -14.52
CA ASP A 118 42.22 -23.22 -14.97
C ASP A 118 42.27 -21.83 -15.63
N VAL A 119 41.13 -21.39 -16.19
CA VAL A 119 40.88 -20.03 -16.61
C VAL A 119 39.45 -19.64 -16.25
N ALA A 120 39.24 -18.38 -15.87
CA ALA A 120 37.92 -17.82 -15.64
C ALA A 120 37.63 -16.70 -16.65
N ASN A 121 36.54 -16.83 -17.39
CA ASN A 121 35.97 -15.79 -18.21
C ASN A 121 34.56 -15.47 -17.71
N ASN A 122 34.45 -14.48 -16.83
CA ASN A 122 33.20 -14.07 -16.18
C ASN A 122 32.19 -13.37 -17.12
N GLY A 123 32.36 -13.47 -18.45
CA GLY A 123 31.51 -12.78 -19.44
C GLY A 123 30.82 -13.68 -20.47
N LEU A 124 31.25 -14.93 -20.67
CA LEU A 124 30.65 -15.84 -21.67
C LEU A 124 29.51 -16.64 -21.04
N ASN A 125 28.28 -16.45 -21.52
CA ASN A 125 27.10 -17.19 -21.08
C ASN A 125 26.72 -18.24 -22.13
N ILE A 126 26.49 -19.49 -21.72
CA ILE A 126 26.01 -20.56 -22.60
C ILE A 126 24.66 -21.11 -22.12
N SER A 127 23.82 -21.54 -23.08
CA SER A 127 22.50 -22.10 -22.80
C SER A 127 22.57 -23.45 -22.07
N GLY A 128 21.69 -23.65 -21.10
CA GLY A 128 21.51 -24.94 -20.43
C GLY A 128 20.70 -25.98 -21.18
N THR A 129 20.16 -25.66 -22.37
CA THR A 129 19.24 -26.56 -23.08
C THR A 129 19.65 -26.82 -24.53
N ALA A 130 20.15 -25.82 -25.26
CA ALA A 130 20.66 -26.02 -26.61
C ALA A 130 21.67 -24.93 -27.04
N GLY A 131 22.73 -25.32 -27.74
CA GLY A 131 23.80 -24.40 -28.12
C GLY A 131 24.90 -25.02 -28.97
N LYS A 132 25.91 -24.21 -29.29
CA LYS A 132 27.08 -24.60 -30.07
C LYS A 132 28.35 -24.06 -29.42
N VAL A 133 29.30 -24.93 -29.10
CA VAL A 133 30.61 -24.58 -28.55
C VAL A 133 31.68 -25.05 -29.52
N VAL A 134 32.66 -24.19 -29.81
CA VAL A 134 33.85 -24.54 -30.61
C VAL A 134 35.12 -24.33 -29.82
N LEU A 135 36.05 -25.27 -29.96
CA LEU A 135 37.45 -25.12 -29.64
C LEU A 135 38.18 -24.68 -30.90
N VAL A 136 38.88 -23.54 -30.86
CA VAL A 136 39.50 -22.93 -32.04
C VAL A 136 40.99 -22.74 -31.81
N ASN A 137 41.84 -23.09 -32.78
CA ASN A 137 43.30 -22.98 -32.67
C ASN A 137 43.85 -21.55 -32.84
N THR A 138 43.00 -20.54 -32.72
CA THR A 138 43.37 -19.12 -32.72
C THR A 138 42.66 -18.37 -31.60
N ALA A 139 43.24 -17.27 -31.14
CA ALA A 139 42.67 -16.40 -30.13
C ALA A 139 41.63 -15.41 -30.71
N SER A 140 41.47 -15.39 -32.03
CA SER A 140 40.53 -14.51 -32.73
C SER A 140 39.15 -15.16 -32.82
N GLY A 141 38.10 -14.36 -32.61
CA GLY A 141 36.72 -14.81 -32.78
C GLY A 141 36.38 -15.19 -34.23
N LEU A 142 35.66 -16.29 -34.44
CA LEU A 142 35.17 -16.67 -35.77
C LEU A 142 33.95 -15.82 -36.14
N ALA A 143 34.06 -15.04 -37.22
CA ALA A 143 32.96 -14.27 -37.80
C ALA A 143 31.92 -15.12 -38.56
N CYS A 144 31.72 -16.37 -38.14
CA CYS A 144 30.73 -17.31 -38.68
C CYS A 144 30.04 -18.04 -37.52
N ASN A 145 29.00 -18.82 -37.81
CA ASN A 145 28.38 -19.73 -36.83
C ASN A 145 28.07 -21.12 -37.40
N GLY A 146 28.55 -21.39 -38.62
CA GLY A 146 28.43 -22.67 -39.31
C GLY A 146 27.09 -22.92 -39.98
N ALA A 147 26.06 -22.12 -39.71
CA ALA A 147 24.73 -22.26 -40.30
C ALA A 147 24.24 -20.94 -40.93
N SER A 148 23.59 -20.06 -40.17
CA SER A 148 23.04 -18.80 -40.68
C SER A 148 24.12 -17.82 -41.17
N SER A 149 25.36 -18.00 -40.71
CA SER A 149 26.56 -17.40 -41.29
C SER A 149 27.57 -18.51 -41.52
N ALA A 150 27.62 -19.02 -42.75
CA ALA A 150 28.47 -20.14 -43.13
C ALA A 150 29.96 -19.81 -42.86
N CYS A 151 30.68 -20.77 -42.29
CA CYS A 151 32.12 -20.63 -42.09
C CYS A 151 32.86 -20.82 -43.41
N SER A 152 33.79 -19.91 -43.71
CA SER A 152 34.73 -20.07 -44.82
C SER A 152 35.65 -21.28 -44.58
N ALA A 153 36.28 -21.81 -45.64
CA ALA A 153 37.22 -22.92 -45.53
C ALA A 153 38.36 -22.64 -44.52
N ALA A 154 38.85 -21.39 -44.46
CA ALA A 154 39.86 -20.98 -43.49
C ALA A 154 39.36 -21.00 -42.04
N GLN A 155 38.10 -20.58 -41.81
CA GLN A 155 37.47 -20.63 -40.50
C GLN A 155 37.18 -22.08 -40.07
N LEU A 156 36.70 -22.93 -40.98
CA LEU A 156 36.51 -24.36 -40.71
C LEU A 156 37.82 -25.04 -40.34
N ALA A 157 38.92 -24.73 -41.04
CA ALA A 157 40.24 -25.28 -40.75
C ALA A 157 40.84 -24.84 -39.39
N SER A 158 40.26 -23.81 -38.76
CA SER A 158 40.68 -23.34 -37.43
C SER A 158 39.93 -24.00 -36.27
N ILE A 159 38.80 -24.66 -36.55
CA ILE A 159 38.03 -25.40 -35.54
C ILE A 159 38.75 -26.72 -35.25
N VAL A 160 39.10 -26.93 -33.99
CA VAL A 160 39.79 -28.13 -33.48
C VAL A 160 38.79 -29.18 -33.03
N ASP A 161 37.70 -28.76 -32.40
CA ASP A 161 36.58 -29.61 -31.95
C ASP A 161 35.30 -28.75 -31.89
N LEU A 162 34.15 -29.34 -32.20
CA LEU A 162 32.85 -28.68 -32.25
C LEU A 162 31.79 -29.54 -31.56
N VAL A 163 31.08 -28.94 -30.60
CA VAL A 163 29.91 -29.57 -29.98
C VAL A 163 28.67 -28.72 -30.21
N GLY A 164 27.76 -29.21 -31.04
CA GLY A 164 26.36 -28.77 -31.07
C GLY A 164 25.53 -29.66 -30.16
N TYR A 165 24.72 -29.07 -29.28
CA TYR A 165 23.89 -29.80 -28.32
C TYR A 165 22.45 -29.29 -28.27
N GLY A 166 21.53 -30.19 -27.95
CA GLY A 166 20.10 -29.96 -28.04
C GLY A 166 19.58 -30.06 -29.48
N SER A 167 18.32 -30.47 -29.63
CA SER A 167 17.73 -30.80 -30.94
C SER A 167 17.62 -29.63 -31.92
N THR A 168 17.80 -28.40 -31.45
CA THR A 168 17.74 -27.17 -32.25
C THR A 168 19.11 -26.66 -32.71
N ALA A 169 20.21 -27.31 -32.30
CA ALA A 169 21.55 -26.92 -32.75
C ALA A 169 21.69 -27.18 -34.25
N ASN A 170 21.90 -26.10 -35.01
CA ASN A 170 21.95 -26.15 -36.47
C ASN A 170 23.37 -26.31 -37.05
N PHE A 171 24.37 -26.54 -36.20
CA PHE A 171 25.75 -26.82 -36.59
C PHE A 171 26.42 -27.66 -35.49
N SER A 172 26.86 -28.85 -35.85
CA SER A 172 27.40 -29.92 -34.99
C SER A 172 28.30 -30.83 -35.81
N GLU A 173 29.14 -31.63 -35.16
CA GLU A 173 29.77 -32.79 -35.79
C GLU A 173 28.72 -33.88 -35.94
N GLY A 174 28.44 -34.31 -37.18
CA GLY A 174 27.37 -35.27 -37.43
C GLY A 174 26.02 -34.75 -36.91
N SER A 175 25.43 -35.45 -35.95
CA SER A 175 24.17 -35.05 -35.30
C SER A 175 24.42 -34.41 -33.93
N PRO A 176 23.57 -33.46 -33.47
CA PRO A 176 23.75 -32.81 -32.17
C PRO A 176 23.73 -33.77 -30.98
N ALA A 177 24.55 -33.47 -29.97
CA ALA A 177 24.50 -34.12 -28.66
C ALA A 177 23.12 -33.94 -27.98
N PRO A 178 22.75 -34.83 -27.04
CA PRO A 178 21.55 -34.66 -26.22
C PRO A 178 21.51 -33.31 -25.50
N ALA A 179 20.32 -32.82 -25.14
CA ALA A 179 20.18 -31.57 -24.40
C ALA A 179 20.60 -31.74 -22.93
N PRO A 180 21.52 -30.92 -22.39
CA PRO A 180 21.74 -30.82 -20.95
C PRO A 180 20.53 -30.17 -20.25
N SER A 181 20.64 -29.98 -18.93
CA SER A 181 19.65 -29.27 -18.12
C SER A 181 20.34 -28.45 -17.03
N SER A 182 19.58 -27.76 -16.19
CA SER A 182 20.13 -27.06 -15.02
C SER A 182 20.89 -28.00 -14.07
N THR A 183 20.61 -29.31 -14.08
CA THR A 183 21.24 -30.30 -13.18
C THR A 183 22.11 -31.34 -13.91
N THR A 184 22.19 -31.29 -15.24
CA THR A 184 22.95 -32.26 -16.05
C THR A 184 23.85 -31.56 -17.05
N ALA A 185 25.07 -32.07 -17.22
CA ALA A 185 25.99 -31.68 -18.29
C ALA A 185 25.86 -32.68 -19.44
N ILE A 186 26.42 -32.34 -20.60
CA ILE A 186 26.83 -33.34 -21.59
C ILE A 186 28.28 -33.75 -21.32
N LEU A 187 28.53 -35.05 -21.29
CA LEU A 187 29.83 -35.65 -21.03
C LEU A 187 30.24 -36.49 -22.22
N ARG A 188 31.44 -36.26 -22.74
CA ARG A 188 32.04 -37.08 -23.79
C ARG A 188 32.31 -38.48 -23.22
N VAL A 189 31.82 -39.50 -23.92
CA VAL A 189 31.85 -40.89 -23.45
C VAL A 189 33.28 -41.41 -23.33
N ASN A 190 33.44 -42.53 -22.60
CA ASN A 190 34.75 -43.14 -22.31
C ASN A 190 35.75 -42.14 -21.67
N GLY A 191 35.25 -41.26 -20.80
CA GLY A 191 36.06 -40.27 -20.09
C GLY A 191 36.66 -39.16 -20.96
N GLY A 192 36.20 -39.01 -22.21
CA GLY A 192 36.76 -38.09 -23.21
C GLY A 192 37.60 -38.77 -24.29
N CYS A 193 37.83 -40.09 -24.20
CA CYS A 193 38.67 -40.84 -25.15
C CYS A 193 37.99 -41.23 -26.47
N THR A 194 36.70 -40.94 -26.64
CA THR A 194 35.94 -41.27 -27.85
C THR A 194 35.53 -40.01 -28.61
N ASP A 195 35.99 -39.91 -29.86
CA ASP A 195 35.62 -38.85 -30.79
C ASP A 195 35.39 -39.45 -32.18
N THR A 196 34.11 -39.70 -32.51
CA THR A 196 33.68 -40.32 -33.76
C THR A 196 33.23 -39.29 -34.80
N ASN A 197 33.39 -37.99 -34.51
CA ASN A 197 32.83 -36.89 -35.31
C ASN A 197 31.30 -36.90 -35.36
N ASN A 198 30.67 -37.38 -34.30
CA ASN A 198 29.22 -37.37 -34.21
C ASN A 198 28.84 -37.07 -32.77
N ASN A 199 28.47 -35.81 -32.50
CA ASN A 199 28.19 -35.35 -31.13
C ASN A 199 27.10 -36.21 -30.45
N ALA A 200 26.12 -36.73 -31.19
CA ALA A 200 25.09 -37.64 -30.67
C ALA A 200 25.63 -39.01 -30.22
N ALA A 201 26.72 -39.50 -30.83
CA ALA A 201 27.38 -40.76 -30.47
C ALA A 201 28.45 -40.55 -29.39
N ASP A 202 29.06 -39.36 -29.37
CA ASP A 202 30.21 -39.05 -28.53
C ASP A 202 29.81 -38.48 -27.17
N PHE A 203 28.60 -37.95 -26.99
CA PHE A 203 28.14 -37.35 -25.73
C PHE A 203 26.89 -38.01 -25.16
N ALA A 204 26.84 -38.10 -23.83
CA ALA A 204 25.66 -38.47 -23.07
C ALA A 204 25.38 -37.43 -21.97
N THR A 205 24.12 -37.31 -21.54
CA THR A 205 23.80 -36.48 -20.37
C THR A 205 24.13 -37.19 -19.08
N GLY A 206 24.59 -36.45 -18.08
CA GLY A 206 24.89 -36.98 -16.75
C GLY A 206 25.15 -35.88 -15.74
N THR A 207 25.42 -36.28 -14.50
CA THR A 207 25.79 -35.34 -13.44
C THR A 207 27.05 -34.56 -13.85
N PRO A 208 27.07 -33.21 -13.74
CA PRO A 208 28.25 -32.41 -14.03
C PRO A 208 29.45 -32.80 -13.14
N LEU A 209 30.58 -33.15 -13.77
CA LEU A 209 31.79 -33.64 -13.10
C LEU A 209 33.02 -32.82 -13.56
N PRO A 210 33.09 -31.51 -13.27
CA PRO A 210 34.15 -30.64 -13.76
C PRO A 210 35.51 -31.04 -13.16
N ARG A 211 36.52 -31.11 -14.02
CA ARG A 211 37.92 -31.43 -13.72
C ARG A 211 38.83 -30.39 -14.34
N ASN A 212 39.82 -29.94 -13.57
CA ASN A 212 40.82 -28.99 -14.01
C ASN A 212 42.19 -29.67 -14.22
N SER A 213 43.22 -28.90 -14.56
CA SER A 213 44.57 -29.39 -14.84
C SER A 213 45.28 -30.06 -13.65
N LEU A 214 44.76 -29.89 -12.43
CA LEU A 214 45.25 -30.56 -11.22
C LEU A 214 44.64 -31.95 -11.02
N THR A 215 43.63 -32.31 -11.81
CA THR A 215 43.05 -33.66 -11.79
C THR A 215 44.07 -34.65 -12.33
N ALA A 216 44.24 -35.78 -11.65
CA ALA A 216 45.19 -36.82 -12.04
C ALA A 216 44.97 -37.21 -13.52
N PRO A 217 46.02 -37.13 -14.38
CA PRO A 217 45.86 -37.45 -15.79
C PRO A 217 45.40 -38.89 -16.00
N ALA A 218 44.45 -39.08 -16.92
CA ALA A 218 43.91 -40.38 -17.32
C ALA A 218 44.16 -40.61 -18.83
N PRO A 219 45.40 -40.96 -19.25
CA PRO A 219 45.70 -41.19 -20.66
C PRO A 219 44.81 -42.28 -21.25
N CYS A 220 44.38 -42.12 -22.50
CA CYS A 220 43.60 -43.13 -23.22
C CYS A 220 44.48 -44.36 -23.53
N SER A 221 44.60 -45.27 -22.56
CA SER A 221 45.33 -46.52 -22.72
C SER A 221 44.49 -47.54 -23.48
N GLY A 222 45.02 -48.09 -24.57
CA GLY A 222 44.45 -49.28 -25.19
C GLY A 222 44.41 -50.43 -24.19
N GLY A 223 43.20 -50.75 -23.71
CA GLY A 223 42.81 -52.00 -23.05
C GLY A 223 43.70 -52.51 -21.91
N THR A 224 43.34 -52.21 -20.66
CA THR A 224 43.11 -53.18 -19.57
C THR A 224 42.76 -52.44 -18.27
N THR A 225 41.76 -52.94 -17.58
CA THR A 225 41.16 -52.41 -16.34
C THR A 225 42.13 -52.45 -15.14
N PRO A 226 42.32 -51.35 -14.38
CA PRO A 226 42.98 -51.40 -13.07
C PRO A 226 42.00 -51.87 -11.97
N PRO A 227 42.49 -52.46 -10.86
CA PRO A 227 41.66 -52.89 -9.75
C PRO A 227 41.07 -51.68 -8.99
N PRO A 228 39.95 -51.84 -8.27
CA PRO A 228 39.27 -50.74 -7.60
C PRO A 228 40.16 -50.13 -6.50
N PRO A 229 40.15 -48.80 -6.32
CA PRO A 229 40.84 -48.16 -5.21
C PRO A 229 40.17 -48.54 -3.88
N PRO A 230 40.92 -48.56 -2.76
CA PRO A 230 40.33 -48.73 -1.44
C PRO A 230 39.30 -47.61 -1.17
N PRO A 231 38.28 -47.86 -0.34
CA PRO A 231 37.25 -46.87 -0.06
C PRO A 231 37.91 -45.58 0.45
N PRO A 232 37.44 -44.39 0.02
CA PRO A 232 37.84 -43.13 0.65
C PRO A 232 37.55 -43.23 2.14
N ALA A 233 38.50 -42.78 2.97
CA ALA A 233 38.18 -42.51 4.37
C ALA A 233 36.93 -41.59 4.42
N PRO A 234 35.97 -41.83 5.32
CA PRO A 234 34.81 -40.97 5.43
C PRO A 234 35.29 -39.52 5.61
N PRO A 235 34.68 -38.55 4.91
CA PRO A 235 34.98 -37.15 5.17
C PRO A 235 34.82 -36.89 6.68
N PRO A 236 35.67 -36.06 7.30
CA PRO A 236 35.48 -35.70 8.70
C PRO A 236 34.03 -35.21 8.85
N SER A 237 33.30 -35.83 9.78
CA SER A 237 31.94 -35.42 10.12
C SER A 237 31.98 -33.92 10.41
N ALA A 238 31.04 -33.17 9.82
CA ALA A 238 30.88 -31.76 10.17
C ALA A 238 30.79 -31.63 11.71
N PRO A 239 31.46 -30.64 12.32
CA PRO A 239 31.40 -30.46 13.76
C PRO A 239 29.94 -30.32 14.21
N THR A 240 29.59 -31.01 15.28
CA THR A 240 28.27 -30.85 15.91
C THR A 240 28.27 -29.56 16.72
N ALA A 241 27.30 -28.68 16.49
CA ALA A 241 27.10 -27.43 17.22
C ALA A 241 25.62 -27.30 17.62
N ALA A 242 25.37 -26.88 18.85
CA ALA A 242 24.03 -26.56 19.30
C ALA A 242 23.55 -25.23 18.69
N ILE A 243 22.25 -25.03 18.59
CA ILE A 243 21.67 -23.87 17.87
C ILE A 243 22.11 -22.54 18.48
N TRP A 244 22.10 -22.40 19.81
CA TRP A 244 22.58 -21.20 20.51
C TRP A 244 24.08 -20.92 20.29
N GLN A 245 24.90 -21.94 20.01
CA GLN A 245 26.31 -21.74 19.65
C GLN A 245 26.44 -21.23 18.22
N ILE A 246 25.59 -21.74 17.31
CA ILE A 246 25.54 -21.29 15.92
C ILE A 246 25.10 -19.83 15.88
N GLN A 247 24.03 -19.46 16.59
CA GLN A 247 23.57 -18.07 16.68
C GLN A 247 24.61 -17.18 17.38
N GLY A 248 25.02 -17.55 18.59
CA GLY A 248 25.89 -16.71 19.42
C GLY A 248 25.14 -15.53 20.06
N SER A 249 25.87 -14.68 20.77
CA SER A 249 25.30 -13.57 21.56
C SER A 249 25.41 -12.19 20.89
N GLY A 250 25.76 -12.15 19.60
CA GLY A 250 25.93 -10.92 18.82
C GLY A 250 25.20 -11.02 17.49
N ALA A 251 25.15 -9.93 16.73
CA ALA A 251 24.45 -9.84 15.44
C ALA A 251 25.13 -10.60 14.28
N THR A 252 26.09 -11.47 14.56
CA THR A 252 26.76 -12.29 13.55
C THR A 252 27.20 -13.60 14.19
N SER A 253 26.87 -14.69 13.52
CA SER A 253 27.22 -16.03 13.94
C SER A 253 28.75 -16.21 14.05
N PRO A 254 29.27 -16.85 15.12
CA PRO A 254 30.68 -17.25 15.18
C PRO A 254 31.01 -18.42 14.23
N TYR A 255 30.01 -19.00 13.57
CA TYR A 255 30.15 -20.14 12.66
C TYR A 255 29.97 -19.76 11.18
N VAL A 256 29.86 -18.47 10.81
CA VAL A 256 29.72 -18.03 9.42
C VAL A 256 30.74 -18.71 8.50
N GLY A 257 30.23 -19.30 7.42
CA GLY A 257 31.01 -20.01 6.41
C GLY A 257 31.33 -21.46 6.75
N GLN A 258 31.11 -21.89 7.99
CA GLN A 258 31.32 -23.28 8.43
C GLN A 258 30.09 -24.15 8.10
N THR A 259 30.34 -25.42 7.82
CA THR A 259 29.28 -26.44 7.72
C THR A 259 29.21 -27.17 9.05
N VAL A 260 28.03 -27.19 9.68
CA VAL A 260 27.79 -27.76 11.00
C VAL A 260 26.68 -28.80 10.96
N THR A 261 26.72 -29.77 11.86
CA THR A 261 25.57 -30.65 12.14
C THR A 261 24.87 -30.15 13.40
N THR A 262 23.55 -30.00 13.35
CA THR A 262 22.74 -29.59 14.49
C THR A 262 21.43 -30.36 14.57
N SER A 263 20.78 -30.31 15.72
CA SER A 263 19.53 -31.00 16.02
C SER A 263 18.56 -30.05 16.71
N GLY A 264 17.27 -30.25 16.49
CA GLY A 264 16.22 -29.45 17.14
C GLY A 264 14.83 -29.93 16.75
N VAL A 265 13.81 -29.18 17.17
CA VAL A 265 12.41 -29.40 16.82
C VAL A 265 11.96 -28.35 15.81
N VAL A 266 11.29 -28.79 14.74
CA VAL A 266 10.71 -27.89 13.75
C VAL A 266 9.53 -27.15 14.38
N THR A 267 9.61 -25.83 14.50
CA THR A 267 8.57 -25.00 15.15
C THR A 267 7.60 -24.39 14.14
N LYS A 268 8.08 -24.04 12.94
CA LYS A 268 7.26 -23.51 11.83
C LYS A 268 7.86 -23.92 10.50
N VAL A 269 7.00 -24.23 9.53
CA VAL A 269 7.40 -24.50 8.14
C VAL A 269 6.88 -23.37 7.26
N ASN A 270 7.77 -22.82 6.42
CA ASN A 270 7.49 -21.88 5.35
C ASN A 270 7.67 -22.57 3.99
N ASN A 271 7.31 -21.90 2.90
CA ASN A 271 7.36 -22.50 1.56
C ASN A 271 8.79 -22.67 1.00
N ASN A 272 9.79 -22.03 1.59
CA ASN A 272 11.20 -22.04 1.17
C ASN A 272 12.18 -22.52 2.25
N GLY A 273 11.68 -22.92 3.42
CA GLY A 273 12.50 -23.27 4.58
C GLY A 273 11.65 -23.53 5.82
N PHE A 274 12.30 -23.80 6.94
CA PHE A 274 11.63 -24.05 8.21
C PHE A 274 12.45 -23.54 9.39
N PHE A 275 11.78 -23.22 10.49
CA PHE A 275 12.41 -22.81 11.74
C PHE A 275 12.67 -24.04 12.60
N LEU A 276 13.91 -24.16 13.09
CA LEU A 276 14.38 -25.22 13.95
C LEU A 276 14.78 -24.61 15.29
N GLN A 277 14.32 -25.18 16.40
CA GLN A 277 14.66 -24.67 17.73
C GLN A 277 15.06 -25.79 18.67
N ASP A 278 16.04 -25.53 19.54
CA ASP A 278 16.41 -26.48 20.58
C ASP A 278 15.27 -26.57 21.63
N PRO A 279 14.80 -27.77 21.98
CA PRO A 279 13.68 -27.93 22.90
C PRO A 279 13.98 -27.56 24.37
N ILE A 280 15.25 -27.48 24.76
CA ILE A 280 15.68 -27.13 26.12
C ILE A 280 16.31 -25.74 26.14
N GLY A 281 17.12 -25.42 25.12
CA GLY A 281 17.93 -24.21 25.06
C GLY A 281 19.09 -24.21 26.04
N ASP A 282 19.86 -23.11 26.07
CA ASP A 282 20.96 -22.91 27.03
C ASP A 282 20.56 -22.10 28.28
N GLY A 283 19.39 -21.45 28.25
CA GLY A 283 18.89 -20.59 29.31
C GLY A 283 19.56 -19.22 29.39
N ASP A 284 20.35 -18.83 28.39
CA ASP A 284 20.96 -17.50 28.29
C ASP A 284 20.03 -16.56 27.49
N PRO A 285 19.50 -15.49 28.10
CA PRO A 285 18.64 -14.55 27.38
C PRO A 285 19.38 -13.70 26.31
N ALA A 286 20.69 -13.86 26.14
CA ALA A 286 21.49 -13.19 25.14
C ALA A 286 21.67 -13.98 23.83
N THR A 287 21.34 -15.27 23.81
CA THR A 287 21.48 -16.17 22.65
C THR A 287 20.11 -16.62 22.15
N SER A 288 19.98 -16.82 20.83
CA SER A 288 18.79 -17.45 20.27
C SER A 288 18.92 -18.97 20.27
N ASP A 289 17.91 -19.67 20.77
CA ASP A 289 17.81 -21.13 20.65
C ASP A 289 17.20 -21.59 19.33
N GLY A 290 16.77 -20.64 18.48
CA GLY A 290 16.12 -20.87 17.20
C GLY A 290 16.99 -20.48 16.01
N ILE A 291 16.77 -21.13 14.87
CA ILE A 291 17.48 -20.83 13.62
C ILE A 291 16.59 -21.13 12.41
N PHE A 292 16.72 -20.32 11.36
CA PHE A 292 16.07 -20.59 10.09
C PHE A 292 16.90 -21.56 9.24
N VAL A 293 16.23 -22.55 8.66
CA VAL A 293 16.83 -23.55 7.76
C VAL A 293 16.28 -23.32 6.37
N PHE A 294 17.12 -22.76 5.50
CA PHE A 294 16.76 -22.44 4.12
C PHE A 294 16.94 -23.66 3.20
N THR A 295 15.85 -24.06 2.54
CA THR A 295 15.82 -25.22 1.64
C THR A 295 15.60 -24.85 0.18
N ASN A 296 15.31 -23.58 -0.13
CA ASN A 296 14.97 -23.05 -1.46
C ASN A 296 13.71 -23.66 -2.12
N THR A 297 13.21 -24.77 -1.59
CA THR A 297 11.98 -25.47 -1.99
C THR A 297 11.16 -25.79 -0.74
N ALA A 298 9.92 -26.24 -0.94
CA ALA A 298 9.06 -26.67 0.16
C ALA A 298 9.77 -27.78 0.98
N PRO A 299 9.94 -27.60 2.30
CA PRO A 299 10.60 -28.59 3.15
C PRO A 299 9.84 -29.92 3.19
N THR A 300 10.58 -31.01 3.38
CA THR A 300 10.01 -32.37 3.54
C THR A 300 9.62 -32.70 4.99
N VAL A 301 9.83 -31.76 5.91
CA VAL A 301 9.55 -31.88 7.34
C VAL A 301 8.24 -31.19 7.71
N SER A 302 7.73 -31.46 8.90
CA SER A 302 6.53 -30.85 9.47
C SER A 302 6.80 -30.32 10.87
N ALA A 303 6.05 -29.29 11.27
CA ALA A 303 6.12 -28.77 12.63
C ALA A 303 5.87 -29.88 13.68
N GLY A 304 6.64 -29.86 14.77
CA GLY A 304 6.64 -30.89 15.82
C GLY A 304 7.56 -32.09 15.54
N GLN A 305 8.26 -32.14 14.40
CA GLN A 305 9.28 -33.16 14.17
C GLN A 305 10.61 -32.77 14.79
N ALA A 306 11.26 -33.72 15.47
CA ALA A 306 12.64 -33.59 15.92
C ALA A 306 13.57 -34.05 14.79
N VAL A 307 14.48 -33.20 14.34
CA VAL A 307 15.35 -33.46 13.19
C VAL A 307 16.81 -33.25 13.53
N THR A 308 17.68 -33.96 12.81
CA THR A 308 19.12 -33.68 12.74
C THR A 308 19.48 -33.40 11.30
N LEU A 309 20.28 -32.37 11.06
CA LEU A 309 20.69 -31.96 9.71
C LEU A 309 22.10 -31.39 9.71
N THR A 310 22.71 -31.37 8.53
CA THR A 310 23.97 -30.68 8.26
C THR A 310 23.70 -29.50 7.33
N GLY A 311 24.16 -28.30 7.69
CA GLY A 311 23.97 -27.09 6.89
C GLY A 311 25.16 -26.14 7.00
N LYS A 312 25.32 -25.28 6.00
CA LYS A 312 26.31 -24.19 6.03
C LYS A 312 25.68 -22.97 6.69
N VAL A 313 26.38 -22.40 7.67
CA VAL A 313 25.96 -21.19 8.36
C VAL A 313 26.30 -19.96 7.51
N SER A 314 25.33 -19.06 7.35
CA SER A 314 25.49 -17.79 6.65
C SER A 314 24.70 -16.66 7.30
N GLU A 315 25.22 -15.44 7.13
CA GLU A 315 24.47 -14.20 7.32
C GLU A 315 23.76 -13.82 6.02
N PHE A 316 22.43 -13.88 6.03
CA PHE A 316 21.62 -13.55 4.86
C PHE A 316 21.11 -12.11 4.95
N ASN A 317 21.55 -11.26 4.02
CA ASN A 317 20.95 -9.95 3.82
C ASN A 317 19.67 -10.10 3.00
N VAL A 318 18.54 -9.77 3.61
CA VAL A 318 17.20 -9.86 3.00
C VAL A 318 16.94 -8.82 1.91
N GLY A 319 17.71 -7.72 1.89
CA GLY A 319 17.64 -6.66 0.88
C GLY A 319 18.77 -6.74 -0.15
N THR A 320 18.96 -5.66 -0.91
CA THR A 320 20.15 -5.56 -1.76
C THR A 320 21.41 -5.31 -0.92
N ALA A 321 22.59 -5.61 -1.49
CA ALA A 321 23.86 -5.28 -0.84
C ALA A 321 24.07 -3.76 -0.60
N THR A 322 23.32 -2.90 -1.29
CA THR A 322 23.37 -1.43 -1.10
C THR A 322 22.36 -0.92 -0.09
N ASN A 323 21.44 -1.76 0.38
CA ASN A 323 20.49 -1.40 1.42
C ASN A 323 21.19 -1.46 2.77
N THR A 324 21.50 -0.30 3.35
CA THR A 324 22.30 -0.21 4.57
C THR A 324 21.55 -0.72 5.81
N ASP A 325 20.22 -0.64 5.80
CA ASP A 325 19.38 -1.09 6.92
C ASP A 325 19.38 -2.62 7.02
N THR A 326 19.04 -3.31 5.92
CA THR A 326 19.02 -4.78 5.90
C THR A 326 20.43 -5.39 5.91
N ALA A 327 21.45 -4.67 5.44
CA ALA A 327 22.84 -5.10 5.58
C ALA A 327 23.37 -5.02 7.03
N ALA A 328 22.75 -4.20 7.88
CA ALA A 328 23.07 -4.10 9.30
C ALA A 328 22.32 -5.14 10.15
N HIS A 329 21.29 -5.79 9.60
CA HIS A 329 20.42 -6.76 10.25
C HIS A 329 20.30 -8.01 9.36
N THR A 330 21.37 -8.79 9.29
CA THR A 330 21.39 -10.05 8.56
C THR A 330 20.76 -11.16 9.37
N VAL A 331 20.12 -12.10 8.70
CA VAL A 331 19.52 -13.29 9.34
C VAL A 331 20.54 -14.41 9.37
N THR A 332 20.75 -15.03 10.53
CA THR A 332 21.58 -16.24 10.62
C THR A 332 20.78 -17.45 10.13
N GLU A 333 21.20 -18.04 9.02
CA GLU A 333 20.52 -19.20 8.44
C GLU A 333 21.44 -20.39 8.17
N LEU A 334 20.83 -21.58 8.08
CA LEU A 334 21.45 -22.81 7.59
C LEU A 334 21.01 -23.07 6.15
N GLY A 335 21.94 -22.90 5.20
CA GLY A 335 21.75 -23.22 3.78
C GLY A 335 22.45 -24.51 3.35
N GLY A 336 22.17 -24.98 2.13
CA GLY A 336 22.85 -26.16 1.56
C GLY A 336 22.62 -27.45 2.37
N VAL A 337 21.39 -27.62 2.87
CA VAL A 337 21.03 -28.67 3.83
C VAL A 337 21.27 -30.08 3.26
N THR A 338 21.98 -30.91 4.01
CA THR A 338 22.25 -32.33 3.75
C THR A 338 22.02 -33.15 5.01
N ASN A 339 21.96 -34.48 4.88
CA ASN A 339 21.76 -35.40 6.01
C ASN A 339 20.54 -35.08 6.90
N LEU A 340 19.50 -34.44 6.33
CA LEU A 340 18.27 -34.15 7.05
C LEU A 340 17.56 -35.46 7.39
N THR A 341 17.47 -35.76 8.68
CA THR A 341 16.86 -36.97 9.21
C THR A 341 15.85 -36.62 10.28
N VAL A 342 14.65 -37.19 10.17
CA VAL A 342 13.64 -37.12 11.24
C VAL A 342 14.03 -38.16 12.29
N THR A 343 14.37 -37.68 13.47
CA THR A 343 14.84 -38.49 14.61
C THR A 343 13.70 -38.84 15.58
N GLY A 344 12.58 -38.13 15.50
CA GLY A 344 11.40 -38.37 16.32
C GLY A 344 10.39 -37.22 16.23
N SER A 345 9.58 -37.07 17.26
CA SER A 345 8.72 -35.90 17.48
C SER A 345 9.15 -35.15 18.74
N GLY A 346 8.82 -33.86 18.81
CA GLY A 346 9.11 -33.00 19.94
C GLY A 346 8.19 -31.78 19.97
N SER A 347 8.31 -30.99 21.02
CA SER A 347 7.59 -29.73 21.18
C SER A 347 8.47 -28.72 21.91
N VAL A 348 8.34 -27.46 21.53
CA VAL A 348 8.99 -26.33 22.20
C VAL A 348 7.90 -25.49 22.86
N ALA A 349 8.06 -25.12 24.12
CA ALA A 349 7.16 -24.20 24.78
C ALA A 349 7.46 -22.76 24.32
N PRO A 350 6.47 -21.97 23.85
CA PRO A 350 6.72 -20.60 23.44
C PRO A 350 7.24 -19.73 24.58
N LEU A 351 8.30 -18.96 24.34
CA LEU A 351 8.78 -17.96 25.30
C LEU A 351 7.83 -16.76 25.34
N VAL A 352 7.25 -16.46 26.49
CA VAL A 352 6.34 -15.31 26.65
C VAL A 352 7.15 -14.04 26.82
N LEU A 353 6.98 -13.09 25.89
CA LEU A 353 7.73 -11.83 25.86
C LEU A 353 6.82 -10.63 26.18
N SER A 354 7.37 -9.73 26.99
CA SER A 354 6.78 -8.39 27.18
C SER A 354 7.22 -7.48 26.04
N PHE A 355 6.26 -6.94 25.31
CA PHE A 355 6.47 -6.07 24.15
C PHE A 355 5.77 -4.72 24.42
N PRO A 356 6.35 -3.57 24.03
CA PRO A 356 7.58 -3.36 23.25
C PRO A 356 8.90 -3.55 24.01
N PHE A 357 9.97 -3.90 23.29
CA PHE A 357 11.33 -3.95 23.83
C PHE A 357 11.96 -2.55 23.95
N ALA A 358 13.04 -2.41 24.73
CA ALA A 358 13.77 -1.15 24.92
C ALA A 358 14.22 -0.51 23.58
N THR A 359 14.78 -1.32 22.70
CA THR A 359 15.15 -1.01 21.31
C THR A 359 14.57 -2.07 20.39
N GLN A 360 14.47 -1.77 19.09
CA GLN A 360 14.00 -2.75 18.10
C GLN A 360 14.99 -3.92 17.98
N ASP A 361 16.30 -3.63 17.93
CA ASP A 361 17.40 -4.60 17.81
C ASP A 361 17.45 -5.61 18.96
N ALA A 362 16.76 -5.34 20.08
CA ALA A 362 16.63 -6.32 21.15
C ALA A 362 15.83 -7.58 20.72
N MET A 363 15.14 -7.54 19.57
CA MET A 363 14.48 -8.70 18.97
C MET A 363 15.45 -9.68 18.32
N GLU A 364 16.67 -9.25 17.99
CA GLU A 364 17.70 -10.08 17.36
C GLU A 364 17.95 -11.39 18.11
N ARG A 365 18.09 -11.31 19.43
CA ARG A 365 18.32 -12.49 20.30
C ARG A 365 17.17 -13.50 20.33
N TYR A 366 16.04 -13.18 19.71
CA TYR A 366 14.88 -14.06 19.58
C TYR A 366 14.68 -14.55 18.15
N GLU A 367 15.56 -14.20 17.21
CA GLU A 367 15.47 -14.62 15.82
C GLU A 367 15.31 -16.15 15.71
N GLY A 368 14.30 -16.59 14.97
CA GLY A 368 13.97 -18.00 14.78
C GLY A 368 13.35 -18.71 15.99
N MET A 369 13.23 -18.06 17.14
CA MET A 369 12.59 -18.63 18.33
C MET A 369 11.06 -18.56 18.24
N LEU A 370 10.41 -19.60 18.74
CA LEU A 370 8.98 -19.63 19.03
C LEU A 370 8.68 -18.81 20.29
N VAL A 371 7.91 -17.74 20.11
CA VAL A 371 7.56 -16.79 21.16
C VAL A 371 6.05 -16.59 21.26
N THR A 372 5.59 -16.07 22.38
CA THR A 372 4.27 -15.44 22.52
C THR A 372 4.46 -13.98 22.89
N LEU A 373 4.04 -13.07 22.01
CA LEU A 373 3.97 -11.65 22.32
C LEU A 373 2.63 -11.36 23.00
N ALA A 374 2.66 -10.85 24.23
CA ALA A 374 1.47 -10.81 25.09
C ALA A 374 0.31 -9.89 24.60
N GLY A 375 0.58 -8.92 23.72
CA GLY A 375 -0.43 -7.97 23.24
C GLY A 375 -1.06 -7.12 24.35
N PRO A 376 -2.23 -6.48 24.10
CA PRO A 376 -2.94 -6.45 22.82
C PRO A 376 -2.23 -5.59 21.78
N PHE A 377 -2.51 -5.87 20.51
CA PHE A 377 -2.04 -5.07 19.38
C PHE A 377 -3.20 -4.42 18.64
N THR A 378 -2.90 -3.29 18.02
CA THR A 378 -3.74 -2.58 17.05
C THR A 378 -3.11 -2.71 15.67
N VAL A 379 -3.93 -2.99 14.66
CA VAL A 379 -3.51 -2.99 13.25
C VAL A 379 -3.22 -1.55 12.84
N GLN A 380 -1.99 -1.29 12.39
CA GLN A 380 -1.53 0.04 12.03
C GLN A 380 -1.60 0.28 10.53
N GLN A 381 -1.31 -0.76 9.74
CA GLN A 381 -1.47 -0.73 8.29
C GLN A 381 -1.78 -2.13 7.75
N ASN A 382 -2.46 -2.18 6.62
CA ASN A 382 -2.86 -3.40 5.91
C ASN A 382 -2.59 -3.31 4.39
N TYR A 383 -1.76 -2.35 3.95
CA TYR A 383 -1.44 -2.10 2.54
C TYR A 383 -0.91 -3.36 1.81
N PHE A 384 -0.07 -4.15 2.49
CA PHE A 384 0.56 -5.35 1.94
C PHE A 384 -0.24 -6.65 2.18
N LEU A 385 -1.43 -6.57 2.78
CA LEU A 385 -2.22 -7.75 3.16
C LEU A 385 -2.56 -8.62 1.95
N GLY A 386 -3.16 -8.02 0.91
CA GLY A 386 -3.58 -8.76 -0.28
C GLY A 386 -2.42 -9.30 -1.10
N ARG A 387 -1.30 -8.56 -1.16
CA ARG A 387 -0.17 -8.89 -2.04
C ARG A 387 0.88 -9.78 -1.41
N PHE A 388 1.13 -9.63 -0.11
CA PHE A 388 2.22 -10.33 0.59
C PHE A 388 1.77 -11.02 1.87
N GLY A 389 0.47 -10.98 2.21
CA GLY A 389 0.01 -11.54 3.48
C GLY A 389 0.61 -10.84 4.68
N GLN A 390 0.89 -9.54 4.58
CA GLN A 390 1.58 -8.77 5.63
C GLN A 390 0.73 -7.61 6.18
N MET A 391 0.79 -7.41 7.49
CA MET A 391 0.22 -6.25 8.18
C MET A 391 1.17 -5.75 9.27
N THR A 392 1.19 -4.44 9.53
CA THR A 392 1.94 -3.90 10.68
C THR A 392 1.02 -3.82 11.88
N LEU A 393 1.49 -4.34 13.01
CA LEU A 393 0.83 -4.30 14.30
C LEU A 393 1.60 -3.35 15.23
N GLY A 394 0.88 -2.66 16.10
CA GLY A 394 1.44 -1.74 17.08
C GLY A 394 0.83 -1.92 18.46
N THR A 395 1.57 -1.60 19.52
CA THR A 395 1.06 -1.59 20.90
C THR A 395 0.72 -0.19 21.39
N GLY A 396 -0.11 -0.12 22.43
CA GLY A 396 -0.54 1.16 23.03
C GLY A 396 -1.58 1.92 22.19
N GLY A 397 -2.30 1.22 21.31
CA GLY A 397 -3.29 1.82 20.40
C GLY A 397 -2.69 2.20 19.04
N ARG A 398 -3.35 3.13 18.34
CA ARG A 398 -2.91 3.64 17.05
C ARG A 398 -1.57 4.38 17.18
N LEU A 399 -0.68 4.18 16.22
CA LEU A 399 0.57 4.92 16.08
C LEU A 399 0.31 6.20 15.28
N TRP A 400 0.87 7.32 15.75
CA TRP A 400 0.62 8.63 15.17
C TRP A 400 1.84 9.13 14.42
N THR A 401 1.63 9.71 13.25
CA THR A 401 2.70 10.39 12.52
C THR A 401 3.24 11.52 13.40
N PRO A 402 4.56 11.59 13.64
CA PRO A 402 5.13 12.56 14.58
C PRO A 402 4.72 14.01 14.34
N THR A 403 4.73 14.45 13.08
CA THR A 403 4.36 15.82 12.68
C THR A 403 2.84 16.07 12.63
N ASN A 404 2.02 15.07 12.97
CA ASN A 404 0.60 15.27 13.29
C ASN A 404 0.41 15.71 14.75
N VAL A 405 1.37 15.39 15.64
CA VAL A 405 1.28 15.61 17.09
C VAL A 405 2.20 16.74 17.55
N TYR A 406 3.44 16.77 17.05
CA TYR A 406 4.48 17.71 17.46
C TYR A 406 4.99 18.54 16.28
N ARG A 407 5.50 19.75 16.57
CA ARG A 407 6.16 20.57 15.55
C ARG A 407 7.38 19.84 14.96
N PRO A 408 7.66 20.00 13.66
CA PRO A 408 8.83 19.46 12.98
C PRO A 408 10.15 19.83 13.65
N SER A 409 11.09 18.90 13.66
CA SER A 409 12.45 19.11 14.13
C SER A 409 13.36 17.95 13.72
N ALA A 410 14.56 18.27 13.24
CA ALA A 410 15.61 17.28 12.97
C ALA A 410 16.44 16.93 14.24
N ASP A 411 16.26 17.66 15.35
CA ASP A 411 16.92 17.34 16.62
C ASP A 411 16.43 15.96 17.14
N PRO A 412 17.31 14.96 17.30
CA PRO A 412 16.95 13.65 17.84
C PRO A 412 16.33 13.69 19.24
N ALA A 413 16.58 14.74 20.02
CA ALA A 413 15.97 14.93 21.34
C ALA A 413 14.57 15.57 21.31
N SER A 414 14.09 15.99 20.13
CA SER A 414 12.76 16.58 19.99
C SER A 414 11.65 15.55 20.19
N GLN A 415 10.49 16.01 20.67
CA GLN A 415 9.34 15.14 20.94
C GLN A 415 8.87 14.36 19.70
N GLY A 416 8.99 14.95 18.51
CA GLY A 416 8.67 14.27 17.24
C GLY A 416 9.61 13.09 16.97
N GLN A 417 10.92 13.30 17.10
CA GLN A 417 11.90 12.21 16.89
C GLN A 417 11.79 11.12 17.96
N LEU A 418 11.51 11.50 19.22
CA LEU A 418 11.24 10.55 20.29
C LEU A 418 9.96 9.73 20.03
N LEU A 419 8.89 10.34 19.52
CA LEU A 419 7.69 9.62 19.12
C LEU A 419 7.94 8.69 17.92
N ASN A 420 8.77 9.11 16.95
CA ASN A 420 9.17 8.25 15.84
C ASN A 420 9.92 7.00 16.32
N ALA A 421 10.93 7.18 17.17
CA ALA A 421 11.66 6.09 17.80
C ALA A 421 10.73 5.17 18.62
N ASP A 422 9.74 5.77 19.29
CA ASP A 422 8.73 5.04 20.05
C ASP A 422 7.74 4.24 19.17
N ASN A 423 7.33 4.77 18.02
CA ASN A 423 6.52 4.04 17.04
C ASN A 423 7.30 2.82 16.51
N ILE A 424 8.58 2.98 16.20
CA ILE A 424 9.45 1.90 15.70
C ILE A 424 9.55 0.75 16.71
N ARG A 425 9.90 1.02 17.98
CA ARG A 425 9.96 -0.01 19.04
C ARG A 425 8.62 -0.69 19.34
N ARG A 426 7.50 -0.01 19.06
CA ARG A 426 6.14 -0.51 19.28
C ARG A 426 5.58 -1.28 18.10
N SER A 427 6.29 -1.37 16.99
CA SER A 427 5.82 -2.00 15.75
C SER A 427 6.40 -3.39 15.53
N ILE A 428 5.59 -4.28 14.98
CA ILE A 428 6.02 -5.58 14.46
C ILE A 428 5.17 -5.95 13.23
N VAL A 429 5.76 -6.64 12.26
CA VAL A 429 5.00 -7.13 11.10
C VAL A 429 4.45 -8.51 11.35
N LEU A 430 3.15 -8.69 11.14
CA LEU A 430 2.52 -9.99 11.05
C LEU A 430 2.67 -10.49 9.61
N ASP A 431 3.25 -11.67 9.43
CA ASP A 431 3.59 -12.24 8.12
C ASP A 431 3.11 -13.70 8.02
N ASP A 432 2.50 -14.08 6.90
CA ASP A 432 1.91 -15.40 6.69
C ASP A 432 2.94 -16.53 6.50
N GLY A 433 4.23 -16.18 6.36
CA GLY A 433 5.33 -17.12 6.14
C GLY A 433 5.39 -17.65 4.71
N SER A 434 4.74 -16.96 3.76
CA SER A 434 4.81 -17.23 2.33
C SER A 434 5.69 -16.21 1.63
N THR A 435 6.62 -16.68 0.81
CA THR A 435 7.36 -15.79 -0.10
C THR A 435 6.63 -15.51 -1.41
N LEU A 436 5.42 -16.07 -1.60
CA LEU A 436 4.62 -15.87 -2.81
C LEU A 436 3.86 -14.54 -2.77
N GLN A 437 3.71 -13.93 -3.94
CA GLN A 437 2.77 -12.83 -4.12
C GLN A 437 1.34 -13.35 -4.25
N ASN A 438 0.40 -12.58 -3.72
CA ASN A 438 -1.04 -12.79 -3.74
C ASN A 438 -1.45 -14.14 -3.16
N PRO A 439 -1.19 -14.37 -1.86
CA PRO A 439 -1.60 -15.59 -1.18
C PRO A 439 -3.10 -15.85 -1.39
N ASN A 440 -3.44 -17.10 -1.71
CA ASN A 440 -4.81 -17.55 -1.94
C ASN A 440 -5.16 -18.72 -0.99
N PRO A 441 -6.15 -18.54 -0.09
CA PRO A 441 -6.92 -17.30 0.13
C PRO A 441 -6.05 -16.21 0.77
N THR A 442 -6.46 -14.94 0.66
CA THR A 442 -5.80 -13.84 1.40
C THR A 442 -5.87 -14.14 2.90
N PRO A 443 -4.74 -14.12 3.63
CA PRO A 443 -4.70 -14.47 5.04
C PRO A 443 -5.35 -13.39 5.91
N TYR A 444 -5.52 -13.68 7.19
CA TYR A 444 -5.91 -12.70 8.22
C TYR A 444 -7.22 -11.95 7.94
N ILE A 445 -8.25 -12.68 7.50
CA ILE A 445 -9.63 -12.19 7.48
C ILE A 445 -10.29 -12.37 8.85
N LEU A 446 -11.25 -11.52 9.19
CA LEU A 446 -12.03 -11.62 10.42
C LEU A 446 -12.83 -12.92 10.47
N SER A 447 -12.69 -13.63 11.60
CA SER A 447 -13.37 -14.91 11.85
C SER A 447 -14.79 -14.77 12.41
N ASP A 448 -15.18 -13.57 12.85
CA ASP A 448 -16.37 -13.30 13.67
C ASP A 448 -17.64 -12.92 12.86
N SER A 449 -17.63 -13.05 11.54
CA SER A 449 -18.74 -12.64 10.66
C SER A 449 -19.11 -11.15 10.80
N SER A 450 -18.12 -10.28 11.00
CA SER A 450 -18.28 -8.81 11.01
C SER A 450 -17.86 -8.18 9.66
N PRO A 451 -18.60 -8.37 8.55
CA PRO A 451 -18.19 -7.84 7.26
C PRO A 451 -18.22 -6.32 7.26
N LEU A 452 -17.50 -5.72 6.30
CA LEU A 452 -17.67 -4.30 6.00
C LEU A 452 -19.13 -4.02 5.67
N ALA A 453 -19.66 -2.91 6.19
CA ALA A 453 -21.07 -2.59 6.05
C ALA A 453 -21.51 -2.60 4.58
N GLY A 454 -22.50 -3.42 4.25
CA GLY A 454 -23.02 -3.57 2.88
C GLY A 454 -22.30 -4.61 2.01
N THR A 455 -21.40 -5.43 2.57
CA THR A 455 -20.67 -6.49 1.86
C THR A 455 -20.72 -7.83 2.60
N SER A 456 -20.19 -8.88 1.97
CA SER A 456 -19.78 -10.12 2.65
C SER A 456 -18.27 -10.20 2.97
N VAL A 457 -17.54 -9.10 2.78
CA VAL A 457 -16.08 -9.05 2.95
C VAL A 457 -15.69 -8.80 4.42
N ASN A 458 -14.97 -9.76 5.00
CA ASN A 458 -14.46 -9.74 6.38
C ASN A 458 -13.00 -9.25 6.48
N MET A 459 -12.62 -8.25 5.70
CA MET A 459 -11.24 -7.73 5.72
C MET A 459 -10.92 -7.01 7.03
N VAL A 460 -9.68 -7.13 7.50
CA VAL A 460 -9.15 -6.42 8.67
C VAL A 460 -8.84 -4.96 8.31
N LEU A 461 -9.32 -4.03 9.12
CA LEU A 461 -9.08 -2.60 8.97
C LEU A 461 -7.94 -2.15 9.87
N ALA A 462 -7.23 -1.07 9.50
CA ALA A 462 -6.39 -0.39 10.47
C ALA A 462 -7.26 0.15 11.61
N GLY A 463 -6.77 0.06 12.84
CA GLY A 463 -7.55 0.28 14.07
C GLY A 463 -8.19 -0.98 14.67
N ASP A 464 -8.37 -2.06 13.90
CA ASP A 464 -8.81 -3.35 14.47
C ASP A 464 -7.76 -3.91 15.45
N THR A 465 -8.18 -4.77 16.37
CA THR A 465 -7.32 -5.27 17.46
C THR A 465 -7.12 -6.77 17.42
N VAL A 466 -6.01 -7.22 17.99
CA VAL A 466 -5.68 -8.63 18.19
C VAL A 466 -5.05 -8.83 19.56
N GLY A 467 -5.31 -9.98 20.18
CA GLY A 467 -4.74 -10.35 21.47
C GLY A 467 -3.26 -10.76 21.37
N ALA A 468 -2.85 -11.70 22.22
CA ALA A 468 -1.51 -12.27 22.17
C ALA A 468 -1.29 -13.03 20.85
N ILE A 469 -0.06 -13.01 20.33
CA ILE A 469 0.32 -13.69 19.10
C ILE A 469 1.44 -14.67 19.41
N THR A 470 1.24 -15.94 19.07
CA THR A 470 2.26 -16.99 19.18
C THR A 470 2.80 -17.31 17.80
N GLY A 471 4.11 -17.21 17.62
CA GLY A 471 4.77 -17.36 16.33
C GLY A 471 6.29 -17.38 16.46
N VAL A 472 6.97 -17.54 15.32
CA VAL A 472 8.43 -17.45 15.26
C VAL A 472 8.85 -16.05 14.82
N ILE A 473 9.88 -15.49 15.46
CA ILE A 473 10.45 -14.18 15.07
C ILE A 473 11.37 -14.37 13.87
N ASP A 474 11.31 -13.41 12.95
CA ASP A 474 12.17 -13.31 11.77
C ASP A 474 12.50 -11.83 11.49
N TYR A 475 13.44 -11.56 10.60
CA TYR A 475 13.71 -10.22 10.09
C TYR A 475 13.66 -10.24 8.57
N GLY A 476 12.95 -9.27 7.96
CA GLY A 476 12.76 -9.30 6.52
C GLY A 476 12.22 -8.01 5.92
N LEU A 477 12.25 -7.92 4.59
CA LEU A 477 11.62 -6.83 3.85
C LEU A 477 10.11 -6.78 4.10
N THR A 478 9.59 -5.57 4.26
CA THR A 478 8.15 -5.31 4.45
C THR A 478 7.47 -4.79 3.19
N THR A 479 8.20 -4.71 2.08
CA THR A 479 7.72 -4.21 0.80
C THR A 479 8.22 -5.09 -0.35
N SER A 480 7.79 -4.78 -1.59
CA SER A 480 8.28 -5.46 -2.79
C SER A 480 9.65 -4.97 -3.26
N SER A 481 10.21 -3.94 -2.62
CA SER A 481 11.43 -3.26 -3.03
C SER A 481 12.56 -3.69 -2.11
N THR A 482 13.63 -4.20 -2.70
CA THR A 482 14.81 -4.68 -1.98
C THR A 482 15.69 -3.55 -1.45
N SER A 483 15.39 -2.30 -1.81
CA SER A 483 16.04 -1.10 -1.28
C SER A 483 15.29 -0.47 -0.11
N ASP A 484 14.09 -0.98 0.23
CA ASP A 484 13.31 -0.43 1.33
C ASP A 484 13.78 -1.02 2.67
N PRO A 485 13.57 -0.33 3.80
CA PRO A 485 13.94 -0.85 5.13
C PRO A 485 13.30 -2.21 5.44
N GLY A 486 14.01 -3.01 6.25
CA GLY A 486 13.48 -4.25 6.81
C GLY A 486 12.70 -4.00 8.09
N ALA A 487 12.02 -5.03 8.58
CA ALA A 487 11.45 -5.03 9.92
C ALA A 487 11.45 -6.44 10.52
N TYR A 488 11.44 -6.48 11.86
CA TYR A 488 11.13 -7.73 12.56
C TYR A 488 9.68 -8.14 12.31
N LYS A 489 9.54 -9.44 12.12
CA LYS A 489 8.30 -10.13 11.78
C LYS A 489 7.97 -11.18 12.82
N ILE A 490 6.69 -11.51 12.89
CA ILE A 490 6.21 -12.72 13.56
C ILE A 490 5.42 -13.56 12.56
N HIS A 491 5.84 -14.81 12.39
CA HIS A 491 5.11 -15.82 11.63
C HIS A 491 4.26 -16.66 12.57
N PRO A 492 2.92 -16.52 12.56
CA PRO A 492 2.06 -17.23 13.49
C PRO A 492 2.17 -18.74 13.32
N THR A 493 2.21 -19.45 14.45
CA THR A 493 2.06 -20.92 14.49
C THR A 493 0.63 -21.34 14.81
N GLN A 494 -0.21 -20.39 15.20
CA GLN A 494 -1.62 -20.56 15.50
C GLN A 494 -2.46 -19.57 14.68
N PRO A 495 -3.76 -19.87 14.42
CA PRO A 495 -4.67 -18.92 13.80
C PRO A 495 -4.72 -17.60 14.58
N VAL A 496 -4.72 -16.49 13.84
CA VAL A 496 -4.80 -15.14 14.41
C VAL A 496 -6.22 -14.62 14.25
N SER A 497 -6.85 -14.23 15.35
CA SER A 497 -8.23 -13.72 15.37
C SER A 497 -8.24 -12.23 15.72
N PHE A 498 -8.71 -11.42 14.77
CA PHE A 498 -8.90 -9.98 14.95
C PHE A 498 -10.30 -9.67 15.49
N THR A 499 -10.42 -8.51 16.14
CA THR A 499 -11.68 -7.94 16.62
C THR A 499 -11.88 -6.57 16.00
N ARG A 500 -13.05 -6.37 15.37
CA ARG A 500 -13.46 -5.09 14.80
C ARG A 500 -13.71 -4.07 15.92
N VAL A 501 -12.96 -2.98 15.95
CA VAL A 501 -13.14 -1.92 16.96
C VAL A 501 -14.26 -0.96 16.56
N SER A 502 -14.26 -0.53 15.30
CA SER A 502 -15.27 0.38 14.76
C SER A 502 -15.53 0.09 13.29
N GLN A 503 -16.82 0.07 12.92
CA GLN A 503 -17.24 0.01 11.53
C GLN A 503 -17.40 1.44 11.00
N PRO A 504 -16.76 1.81 9.87
CA PRO A 504 -17.05 3.08 9.22
C PRO A 504 -18.52 3.09 8.79
N GLY A 505 -19.31 3.98 9.38
CA GLY A 505 -20.74 4.16 9.08
C GLY A 505 -20.98 5.45 8.31
N VAL A 506 -22.12 5.58 7.63
CA VAL A 506 -22.51 6.83 6.93
C VAL A 506 -22.43 8.02 7.88
N VAL A 507 -21.92 9.16 7.39
CA VAL A 507 -21.86 10.42 8.15
C VAL A 507 -23.27 10.99 8.33
N ASP A 508 -23.73 11.07 9.58
CA ASP A 508 -25.06 11.56 9.92
C ASP A 508 -25.03 12.97 10.56
N ALA A 509 -26.16 13.41 11.10
CA ALA A 509 -26.27 14.74 11.70
C ALA A 509 -25.57 14.86 13.05
N ASP A 510 -25.48 13.76 13.81
CA ASP A 510 -24.82 13.76 15.11
C ASP A 510 -23.30 13.96 14.93
N ASP A 511 -22.74 13.49 13.81
CA ASP A 511 -21.30 13.54 13.52
C ASP A 511 -20.77 14.96 13.25
N VAL A 512 -21.64 15.87 12.79
CA VAL A 512 -21.26 17.27 12.46
C VAL A 512 -22.06 18.31 13.26
N GLY A 513 -22.78 17.88 14.30
CA GLY A 513 -23.60 18.73 15.14
C GLY A 513 -24.85 19.28 14.43
N ALA A 514 -25.54 20.21 15.08
CA ALA A 514 -26.79 20.84 14.60
C ALA A 514 -26.55 21.80 13.42
N ALA A 515 -26.03 21.28 12.31
CA ALA A 515 -25.73 22.03 11.09
C ALA A 515 -27.00 22.21 10.24
N ASN A 516 -27.08 23.34 9.55
CA ASN A 516 -28.05 23.57 8.47
C ASN A 516 -27.43 23.47 7.07
N ILE A 517 -26.12 23.61 6.97
CA ILE A 517 -25.35 23.37 5.75
C ILE A 517 -24.21 22.39 6.06
N ARG A 518 -24.04 21.37 5.21
CA ARG A 518 -22.90 20.45 5.26
C ARG A 518 -21.94 20.75 4.11
N VAL A 519 -20.65 20.86 4.42
CA VAL A 519 -19.60 21.05 3.42
C VAL A 519 -18.66 19.84 3.45
N GLY A 520 -18.38 19.26 2.29
CA GLY A 520 -17.52 18.10 2.13
C GLY A 520 -16.18 18.44 1.48
N SER A 521 -15.18 17.60 1.73
CA SER A 521 -13.90 17.57 1.02
C SER A 521 -13.52 16.12 0.75
N ALA A 522 -13.17 15.79 -0.49
CA ALA A 522 -12.79 14.44 -0.90
C ALA A 522 -11.65 14.46 -1.91
N ASN A 523 -10.57 13.76 -1.59
CA ASN A 523 -9.60 13.32 -2.59
C ASN A 523 -10.19 12.04 -3.21
N ILE A 524 -10.26 11.97 -4.54
CA ILE A 524 -10.91 10.87 -5.28
C ILE A 524 -9.91 10.05 -6.12
N GLU A 525 -8.63 10.09 -5.74
CA GLU A 525 -7.53 9.21 -6.18
C GLU A 525 -7.34 9.10 -7.70
N ASN A 526 -6.77 10.13 -8.33
CA ASN A 526 -6.60 10.24 -9.78
C ASN A 526 -7.86 9.83 -10.56
N PHE A 527 -8.98 10.53 -10.35
CA PHE A 527 -10.22 10.23 -11.08
C PHE A 527 -10.16 10.76 -12.52
N PHE A 528 -9.80 9.88 -13.45
CA PHE A 528 -9.63 10.19 -14.88
C PHE A 528 -10.68 9.49 -15.72
N THR A 529 -11.30 10.24 -16.64
CA THR A 529 -12.19 9.65 -17.67
C THR A 529 -11.42 9.18 -18.90
N THR A 530 -10.17 9.64 -19.07
CA THR A 530 -9.25 9.13 -20.09
C THR A 530 -8.41 8.02 -19.46
N LEU A 531 -8.46 6.82 -20.03
CA LEU A 531 -7.79 5.65 -19.46
C LEU A 531 -6.27 5.73 -19.59
N ASN A 532 -5.55 5.29 -18.57
CA ASN A 532 -4.10 5.09 -18.62
C ASN A 532 -3.73 3.71 -19.21
N ASP A 533 -4.13 3.49 -20.46
CA ASP A 533 -3.97 2.21 -21.17
C ASP A 533 -2.62 2.04 -21.89
N GLY A 534 -1.67 2.95 -21.65
CA GLY A 534 -0.38 3.02 -22.32
C GLY A 534 -0.43 3.53 -23.77
N THR A 535 -1.61 3.90 -24.29
CA THR A 535 -1.79 4.44 -25.65
C THR A 535 -2.36 5.85 -25.67
N ASN A 536 -3.20 6.19 -24.68
CA ASN A 536 -3.78 7.52 -24.56
C ASN A 536 -2.75 8.58 -24.20
N LYS A 537 -3.14 9.83 -24.46
CA LYS A 537 -2.42 11.03 -24.10
C LYS A 537 -3.37 11.94 -23.36
N CYS A 538 -2.98 12.43 -22.20
CA CYS A 538 -3.87 13.15 -21.31
C CYS A 538 -3.44 14.62 -21.19
N PRO A 539 -4.39 15.54 -21.02
CA PRO A 539 -4.08 16.94 -20.75
C PRO A 539 -3.40 17.10 -19.37
N PRO A 540 -2.71 18.24 -19.14
CA PRO A 540 -2.64 19.42 -20.00
C PRO A 540 -1.57 19.34 -21.10
N SER A 541 -0.54 18.52 -20.95
CA SER A 541 0.58 18.46 -21.91
C SER A 541 0.28 17.55 -23.10
N ASN A 542 -0.82 16.79 -23.05
CA ASN A 542 -1.20 15.79 -24.06
C ASN A 542 -0.09 14.75 -24.24
N THR A 543 0.43 14.23 -23.13
CA THR A 543 1.44 13.16 -23.11
C THR A 543 0.89 11.92 -22.40
N ALA A 544 1.56 10.77 -22.59
CA ALA A 544 1.22 9.55 -21.88
C ALA A 544 1.57 9.66 -20.38
N ASP A 545 2.58 10.46 -20.02
CA ASP A 545 3.00 10.65 -18.63
C ASP A 545 1.96 11.45 -17.81
N ASP A 546 1.09 12.21 -18.47
CA ASP A 546 -0.06 12.88 -17.85
C ASP A 546 -1.24 11.93 -17.59
N CYS A 547 -1.26 10.73 -18.18
CA CYS A 547 -2.35 9.79 -17.94
C CYS A 547 -2.17 9.08 -16.60
N ARG A 548 -3.19 9.18 -15.75
CA ARG A 548 -3.26 8.58 -14.41
C ARG A 548 -4.62 7.93 -14.20
N GLY A 549 -4.84 7.31 -13.03
CA GLY A 549 -6.12 6.70 -12.68
C GLY A 549 -6.32 5.32 -13.29
N ALA A 550 -7.55 5.00 -13.65
CA ALA A 550 -7.93 3.71 -14.24
C ALA A 550 -7.18 3.39 -15.54
N ASN A 551 -6.63 2.17 -15.64
CA ASN A 551 -5.97 1.65 -16.84
C ASN A 551 -6.97 1.00 -17.82
N SER A 552 -8.19 0.73 -17.36
CA SER A 552 -9.25 0.08 -18.15
C SER A 552 -10.66 0.61 -17.84
N ALA A 553 -11.61 0.37 -18.76
CA ALA A 553 -13.00 0.78 -18.55
C ALA A 553 -13.66 0.09 -17.35
N SER A 554 -13.23 -1.13 -17.00
CA SER A 554 -13.74 -1.84 -15.82
C SER A 554 -13.24 -1.19 -14.52
N GLU A 555 -11.97 -0.78 -14.48
CA GLU A 555 -11.42 0.00 -13.36
C GLU A 555 -12.10 1.36 -13.22
N LEU A 556 -12.31 2.08 -14.33
CA LEU A 556 -13.03 3.36 -14.30
C LEU A 556 -14.46 3.16 -13.77
N SER A 557 -15.15 2.10 -14.20
CA SER A 557 -16.49 1.78 -13.69
C SER A 557 -16.47 1.48 -12.18
N ARG A 558 -15.47 0.73 -11.69
CA ARG A 558 -15.34 0.46 -10.25
C ARG A 558 -15.03 1.72 -9.46
N GLN A 559 -14.07 2.52 -9.91
CA GLN A 559 -13.70 3.78 -9.28
C GLN A 559 -14.91 4.72 -9.22
N THR A 560 -15.63 4.87 -10.33
CA THR A 560 -16.86 5.68 -10.41
C THR A 560 -17.91 5.21 -9.41
N ASN A 561 -18.16 3.89 -9.33
CA ASN A 561 -19.14 3.34 -8.40
C ASN A 561 -18.79 3.59 -6.93
N LYS A 562 -17.50 3.51 -6.57
CA LYS A 562 -17.02 3.76 -5.21
C LYS A 562 -17.11 5.25 -4.87
N VAL A 563 -16.54 6.12 -5.72
CA VAL A 563 -16.57 7.58 -5.52
C VAL A 563 -18.00 8.12 -5.47
N VAL A 564 -18.91 7.65 -6.34
CA VAL A 564 -20.33 8.07 -6.29
C VAL A 564 -20.99 7.73 -4.95
N ARG A 565 -20.67 6.57 -4.36
CA ARG A 565 -21.22 6.17 -3.06
C ARG A 565 -20.60 6.92 -1.90
N GLU A 566 -19.31 7.24 -2.00
CA GLU A 566 -18.65 8.14 -1.06
C GLU A 566 -19.33 9.51 -1.07
N LEU A 567 -19.43 10.16 -2.22
CA LEU A 567 -20.03 11.49 -2.33
C LEU A 567 -21.51 11.52 -1.91
N ALA A 568 -22.27 10.47 -2.24
CA ALA A 568 -23.66 10.33 -1.78
C ALA A 568 -23.74 10.14 -0.26
N GLY A 569 -22.86 9.32 0.32
CA GLY A 569 -22.82 9.00 1.75
C GLY A 569 -22.35 10.17 2.61
N MET A 570 -21.49 11.05 2.10
CA MET A 570 -21.13 12.31 2.76
C MET A 570 -22.36 13.23 2.95
N ASN A 571 -23.34 13.13 2.02
CA ASN A 571 -24.59 13.88 2.05
C ASN A 571 -24.38 15.39 2.25
N ALA A 572 -23.33 15.95 1.65
CA ALA A 572 -22.96 17.36 1.80
C ALA A 572 -23.64 18.26 0.75
N ASP A 573 -23.93 19.50 1.11
CA ASP A 573 -24.57 20.50 0.25
C ASP A 573 -23.60 21.15 -0.73
N ALA A 574 -22.31 21.21 -0.39
CA ALA A 574 -21.21 21.54 -1.29
C ALA A 574 -20.04 20.60 -1.00
N ILE A 575 -19.33 20.13 -2.04
CA ILE A 575 -18.18 19.23 -1.91
C ILE A 575 -17.02 19.75 -2.74
N ALA A 576 -15.87 19.96 -2.09
CA ALA A 576 -14.58 20.16 -2.74
C ALA A 576 -13.97 18.82 -3.14
N LEU A 577 -13.45 18.75 -4.36
CA LEU A 577 -12.87 17.54 -4.95
C LEU A 577 -11.41 17.81 -5.33
N MET A 578 -10.51 16.92 -4.93
CA MET A 578 -9.10 16.90 -5.38
C MET A 578 -8.91 15.75 -6.38
N GLU A 579 -7.77 15.69 -7.07
CA GLU A 579 -7.42 14.54 -7.92
C GLU A 579 -8.37 14.33 -9.14
N LEU A 580 -9.09 15.39 -9.56
CA LEU A 580 -9.87 15.37 -10.80
C LEU A 580 -8.95 15.55 -12.01
N GLN A 581 -9.14 14.77 -13.07
CA GLN A 581 -8.42 15.02 -14.33
C GLN A 581 -8.60 16.46 -14.83
N ASN A 582 -7.50 17.08 -15.24
CA ASN A 582 -7.45 18.45 -15.78
C ASN A 582 -7.82 18.49 -17.28
N ASN A 583 -9.10 18.19 -17.59
CA ASN A 583 -9.62 18.14 -18.97
C ASN A 583 -10.83 19.06 -19.20
N GLY A 584 -10.88 20.18 -18.48
CA GLY A 584 -12.04 21.07 -18.48
C GLY A 584 -13.23 20.44 -17.76
N ASN A 585 -14.43 20.57 -18.32
CA ASN A 585 -15.66 20.13 -17.64
C ASN A 585 -15.95 18.62 -17.76
N THR A 586 -15.21 17.89 -18.60
CA THR A 586 -15.57 16.52 -19.00
C THR A 586 -15.64 15.57 -17.81
N THR A 587 -14.58 15.49 -17.00
CA THR A 587 -14.51 14.55 -15.89
C THR A 587 -15.47 14.90 -14.76
N ILE A 588 -15.55 16.17 -14.34
CA ILE A 588 -16.46 16.57 -13.27
C ILE A 588 -17.94 16.43 -13.69
N GLN A 589 -18.27 16.66 -14.97
CA GLN A 589 -19.63 16.44 -15.46
C GLN A 589 -19.98 14.95 -15.48
N TYR A 590 -19.07 14.09 -15.94
CA TYR A 590 -19.25 12.64 -15.88
C TYR A 590 -19.52 12.15 -14.45
N LEU A 591 -18.80 12.69 -13.46
CA LEU A 591 -19.00 12.38 -12.06
C LEU A 591 -20.37 12.86 -11.54
N VAL A 592 -20.77 14.10 -11.85
CA VAL A 592 -22.09 14.64 -11.46
C VAL A 592 -23.23 13.85 -12.08
N ASP A 593 -23.12 13.49 -13.36
CA ASP A 593 -24.13 12.70 -14.06
C ASP A 593 -24.27 11.32 -13.44
N SER A 594 -23.14 10.67 -13.10
CA SER A 594 -23.11 9.36 -12.43
C SER A 594 -23.68 9.43 -11.02
N LEU A 595 -23.38 10.49 -10.26
CA LEU A 595 -23.92 10.71 -8.92
C LEU A 595 -25.44 10.93 -8.94
N ASN A 596 -25.93 11.79 -9.84
CA ASN A 596 -27.35 12.06 -9.99
C ASN A 596 -28.12 10.82 -10.48
N ALA A 597 -27.52 10.03 -11.38
CA ALA A 597 -28.09 8.76 -11.81
C ALA A 597 -28.24 7.78 -10.63
N TYR A 598 -27.23 7.69 -9.76
CA TYR A 598 -27.29 6.87 -8.54
C TYR A 598 -28.38 7.35 -7.56
N LEU A 599 -28.52 8.66 -7.39
CA LEU A 599 -29.53 9.26 -6.51
C LEU A 599 -30.96 9.22 -7.10
N GLY A 600 -31.11 8.94 -8.39
CA GLY A 600 -32.40 8.94 -9.09
C GLY A 600 -33.01 10.33 -9.28
N ALA A 601 -32.24 11.40 -9.08
CA ALA A 601 -32.68 12.79 -9.18
C ALA A 601 -31.50 13.73 -9.52
N THR A 602 -31.79 14.85 -10.19
CA THR A 602 -30.83 15.94 -10.42
C THR A 602 -30.58 16.71 -9.13
N THR A 603 -29.82 16.10 -8.23
CA THR A 603 -29.56 16.60 -6.87
C THR A 603 -28.36 17.53 -6.84
N TYR A 604 -27.29 17.17 -7.56
CA TYR A 604 -26.04 17.91 -7.61
C TYR A 604 -25.82 18.58 -8.97
N ALA A 605 -25.13 19.72 -8.94
CA ALA A 605 -24.57 20.38 -10.10
C ALA A 605 -23.07 20.68 -9.86
N ARG A 606 -22.28 20.78 -10.92
CA ARG A 606 -20.90 21.26 -10.83
C ARG A 606 -20.86 22.77 -10.64
N VAL A 607 -19.85 23.25 -9.92
CA VAL A 607 -19.45 24.65 -9.99
C VAL A 607 -18.69 24.88 -11.30
N PRO A 608 -19.01 25.91 -12.08
CA PRO A 608 -18.22 26.26 -13.26
C PRO A 608 -16.77 26.61 -12.89
N PHE A 609 -15.80 26.01 -13.59
CA PHE A 609 -14.39 26.39 -13.45
C PHE A 609 -14.17 27.86 -13.82
N ALA A 610 -13.21 28.50 -13.15
CA ALA A 610 -12.76 29.83 -13.50
C ALA A 610 -12.12 29.85 -14.90
N ALA A 611 -12.23 30.97 -15.61
CA ALA A 611 -11.66 31.13 -16.94
C ALA A 611 -10.11 31.02 -16.96
N THR A 612 -9.46 31.24 -15.82
CA THR A 612 -8.01 31.12 -15.65
C THR A 612 -7.51 29.67 -15.64
N GLY A 613 -8.40 28.68 -15.45
CA GLY A 613 -8.08 27.25 -15.50
C GLY A 613 -7.69 26.63 -14.14
N GLY A 614 -7.39 25.31 -14.16
CA GLY A 614 -7.09 24.49 -12.98
C GLY A 614 -5.60 24.32 -12.63
N GLY A 615 -4.71 25.01 -13.35
CA GLY A 615 -3.25 24.88 -13.19
C GLY A 615 -2.59 24.07 -14.30
N THR A 616 -1.35 23.65 -14.05
CA THR A 616 -0.47 22.99 -15.03
C THR A 616 -0.29 21.49 -14.79
N ASP A 617 -0.82 20.93 -13.70
CA ASP A 617 -0.74 19.50 -13.42
C ASP A 617 -1.84 18.72 -14.18
N ALA A 618 -1.64 17.40 -14.35
CA ALA A 618 -2.60 16.48 -14.95
C ALA A 618 -3.89 16.35 -14.13
N ILE A 619 -3.83 16.70 -12.84
CA ILE A 619 -4.98 16.83 -11.95
C ILE A 619 -5.25 18.27 -11.55
N GLN A 620 -6.50 18.54 -11.20
CA GLN A 620 -6.98 19.82 -10.70
C GLN A 620 -7.95 19.59 -9.54
N VAL A 621 -8.28 20.67 -8.83
CA VAL A 621 -9.39 20.69 -7.86
C VAL A 621 -10.69 21.12 -8.54
N GLY A 622 -11.83 20.75 -7.98
CA GLY A 622 -13.16 21.16 -8.45
C GLY A 622 -14.19 21.16 -7.34
N MET A 623 -15.43 21.55 -7.64
CA MET A 623 -16.52 21.57 -6.67
C MET A 623 -17.85 21.13 -7.28
N ILE A 624 -18.65 20.43 -6.49
CA ILE A 624 -20.06 20.13 -6.77
C ILE A 624 -20.94 20.64 -5.62
N TYR A 625 -22.20 20.95 -5.89
CA TYR A 625 -23.12 21.48 -4.88
C TYR A 625 -24.58 21.09 -5.17
N ARG A 626 -25.46 21.24 -4.18
CA ARG A 626 -26.90 21.04 -4.28
C ARG A 626 -27.62 22.36 -4.60
N PRO A 627 -28.12 22.59 -5.82
CA PRO A 627 -28.79 23.84 -6.17
C PRO A 627 -30.08 24.12 -5.37
N SER A 628 -30.68 23.08 -4.78
CA SER A 628 -31.84 23.22 -3.89
C SER A 628 -31.49 23.77 -2.50
N ARG A 629 -30.20 23.81 -2.16
CA ARG A 629 -29.71 24.21 -0.83
C ARG A 629 -28.83 25.45 -0.89
N LEU A 630 -28.04 25.58 -1.97
CA LEU A 630 -27.09 26.66 -2.15
C LEU A 630 -27.20 27.25 -3.55
N SER A 631 -27.05 28.57 -3.65
CA SER A 631 -26.91 29.29 -4.91
C SER A 631 -25.48 29.84 -5.07
N LEU A 632 -25.01 29.95 -6.32
CA LEU A 632 -23.70 30.51 -6.62
C LEU A 632 -23.74 32.04 -6.59
N VAL A 633 -22.80 32.66 -5.86
CA VAL A 633 -22.62 34.11 -5.81
C VAL A 633 -21.37 34.49 -6.58
N GLY A 634 -21.55 35.15 -7.73
CA GLY A 634 -20.45 35.51 -8.62
C GLY A 634 -19.82 34.31 -9.33
N ALA A 635 -18.81 34.59 -10.16
CA ALA A 635 -18.03 33.55 -10.82
C ALA A 635 -17.01 32.93 -9.85
N ALA A 636 -16.70 31.65 -10.05
CA ALA A 636 -15.59 31.01 -9.35
C ALA A 636 -14.26 31.69 -9.69
N LEU A 637 -13.33 31.66 -8.73
CA LEU A 637 -11.98 32.18 -8.86
C LEU A 637 -10.99 31.02 -8.76
N SER A 638 -9.90 31.06 -9.53
CA SER A 638 -8.78 30.11 -9.38
C SER A 638 -7.48 30.87 -9.19
N ASP A 639 -6.62 30.35 -8.33
CA ASP A 639 -5.31 30.92 -8.07
C ASP A 639 -4.21 30.24 -8.90
N THR A 640 -3.90 30.84 -10.05
CA THR A 640 -2.89 30.34 -11.00
C THR A 640 -1.52 30.98 -10.76
N ALA A 641 -1.23 31.40 -9.52
CA ALA A 641 0.11 31.85 -9.15
C ALA A 641 1.15 30.77 -9.52
N ALA A 642 2.35 31.18 -9.93
CA ALA A 642 3.39 30.23 -10.39
C ALA A 642 3.82 29.22 -9.30
N VAL A 643 3.48 29.48 -8.04
CA VAL A 643 3.69 28.55 -6.93
C VAL A 643 2.73 27.34 -6.97
N ASN A 644 1.62 27.45 -7.69
CA ASN A 644 0.54 26.48 -7.70
C ASN A 644 0.46 25.73 -9.04
N ASN A 645 0.98 24.51 -9.05
CA ASN A 645 0.81 23.58 -10.17
C ASN A 645 -0.64 23.06 -10.26
N ARG A 646 -1.28 22.90 -9.10
CA ARG A 646 -2.69 22.56 -8.91
C ARG A 646 -3.35 23.81 -8.33
N ALA A 647 -4.05 24.58 -9.17
CA ALA A 647 -4.55 25.89 -8.78
C ALA A 647 -5.69 25.77 -7.75
N PRO A 648 -5.59 26.37 -6.54
CA PRO A 648 -6.72 26.46 -5.62
C PRO A 648 -7.93 27.13 -6.29
N MET A 649 -9.13 26.64 -6.00
CA MET A 649 -10.39 27.15 -6.57
C MET A 649 -11.30 27.64 -5.46
N ALA A 650 -11.93 28.79 -5.64
CA ALA A 650 -12.87 29.39 -4.69
C ALA A 650 -14.24 29.63 -5.30
N GLN A 651 -15.30 29.34 -4.55
CA GLN A 651 -16.69 29.69 -4.89
C GLN A 651 -17.41 30.23 -3.66
N THR A 652 -18.11 31.34 -3.82
CA THR A 652 -19.01 31.88 -2.79
C THR A 652 -20.41 31.31 -2.99
N PHE A 653 -20.99 30.79 -1.92
CA PHE A 653 -22.35 30.25 -1.90
C PHE A 653 -23.24 31.13 -1.03
N ALA A 654 -24.53 31.19 -1.37
CA ALA A 654 -25.58 31.73 -0.51
C ALA A 654 -26.60 30.64 -0.18
N ALA A 655 -26.94 30.52 1.11
CA ALA A 655 -28.08 29.73 1.57
C ALA A 655 -29.40 30.47 1.29
N ALA A 656 -30.53 29.79 1.46
CA ALA A 656 -31.86 30.35 1.20
C ALA A 656 -32.20 31.57 2.08
N ASN A 657 -31.54 31.70 3.23
CA ASN A 657 -31.66 32.86 4.13
C ASN A 657 -30.74 34.03 3.78
N GLY A 658 -30.00 33.93 2.68
CA GLY A 658 -29.11 34.99 2.22
C GLY A 658 -27.75 35.04 2.92
N GLU A 659 -27.53 34.23 3.98
CA GLU A 659 -26.21 34.05 4.59
C GLU A 659 -25.25 33.40 3.58
N LYS A 660 -23.98 33.84 3.63
CA LYS A 660 -22.97 33.48 2.64
C LYS A 660 -21.71 32.94 3.28
N PHE A 661 -21.04 32.06 2.56
CA PHE A 661 -19.68 31.63 2.85
C PHE A 661 -18.93 31.37 1.55
N THR A 662 -17.61 31.47 1.60
CA THR A 662 -16.72 31.08 0.52
C THR A 662 -16.08 29.74 0.85
N LEU A 663 -16.21 28.76 -0.05
CA LEU A 663 -15.45 27.52 -0.04
C LEU A 663 -14.21 27.67 -0.92
N ILE A 664 -13.05 27.25 -0.44
CA ILE A 664 -11.79 27.17 -1.19
C ILE A 664 -11.29 25.73 -1.17
N ALA A 665 -11.21 25.10 -2.35
CA ALA A 665 -10.59 23.79 -2.54
C ALA A 665 -9.11 23.97 -2.89
N ASN A 666 -8.23 23.18 -2.29
CA ASN A 666 -6.80 23.22 -2.59
C ASN A 666 -6.17 21.82 -2.63
N HIS A 667 -5.03 21.72 -3.29
CA HIS A 667 -4.21 20.50 -3.34
C HIS A 667 -2.73 20.88 -3.43
N LEU A 668 -2.06 21.03 -2.28
CA LEU A 668 -0.66 21.48 -2.23
C LEU A 668 0.30 20.39 -2.72
N LYS A 669 1.55 20.73 -3.04
CA LYS A 669 2.57 19.79 -3.59
C LYS A 669 2.76 18.55 -2.70
N SER A 670 2.83 17.37 -3.32
CA SER A 670 3.08 16.10 -2.62
C SER A 670 4.43 16.05 -1.92
N LYS A 671 4.51 15.26 -0.85
CA LYS A 671 5.72 15.01 -0.06
C LYS A 671 6.75 14.10 -0.77
N ASP A 672 6.41 13.54 -1.94
CA ASP A 672 7.26 12.63 -2.70
C ASP A 672 8.50 13.35 -3.27
N CYS A 673 9.66 12.71 -3.14
CA CYS A 673 10.96 13.16 -3.64
C CYS A 673 11.27 12.65 -5.06
N GLY A 674 10.46 11.75 -5.63
CA GLY A 674 10.71 11.09 -6.92
C GLY A 674 10.37 11.92 -8.17
N ASP A 675 9.58 12.99 -8.02
CA ASP A 675 8.94 13.70 -9.13
C ASP A 675 9.86 14.68 -9.89
N ALA A 676 10.92 15.18 -9.24
CA ALA A 676 11.91 16.09 -9.81
C ALA A 676 13.10 16.29 -8.85
N THR A 677 14.24 16.77 -9.36
CA THR A 677 15.31 17.28 -8.48
C THR A 677 14.76 18.42 -7.62
N PRO A 678 14.79 18.31 -6.28
CA PRO A 678 14.23 19.34 -5.42
C PRO A 678 14.88 20.70 -5.68
N GLY A 679 14.07 21.76 -5.70
CA GLY A 679 14.56 23.13 -5.70
C GLY A 679 15.26 23.50 -4.39
N PRO A 680 15.82 24.71 -4.28
CA PRO A 680 16.43 25.18 -3.04
C PRO A 680 15.44 25.09 -1.86
N GLY A 681 15.78 24.28 -0.84
CA GLY A 681 14.95 24.07 0.34
C GLY A 681 13.86 22.99 0.23
N ASP A 682 13.70 22.36 -0.94
CA ASP A 682 12.71 21.30 -1.15
C ASP A 682 13.26 19.88 -0.90
N ALA A 683 14.56 19.74 -0.64
CA ALA A 683 15.13 18.48 -0.19
C ALA A 683 14.59 18.13 1.20
N ASP A 684 14.44 16.84 1.48
CA ASP A 684 14.04 16.38 2.81
C ASP A 684 15.08 16.83 3.85
N ALA A 685 14.61 17.56 4.86
CA ALA A 685 15.42 18.08 5.95
C ALA A 685 15.59 17.08 7.10
N GLY A 686 14.94 15.91 7.04
CA GLY A 686 14.97 14.89 8.10
C GLY A 686 14.18 15.31 9.36
N ASP A 687 13.32 16.32 9.24
CA ASP A 687 12.53 16.88 10.35
C ASP A 687 11.11 16.29 10.45
N GLY A 688 10.81 15.30 9.59
CA GLY A 688 9.52 14.62 9.49
C GLY A 688 8.57 15.20 8.44
N GLN A 689 8.94 16.30 7.76
CA GLN A 689 8.05 16.95 6.79
C GLN A 689 8.18 16.37 5.37
N GLY A 690 9.23 15.62 5.07
CA GLY A 690 9.48 15.09 3.72
C GLY A 690 9.84 16.18 2.70
N CYS A 691 9.97 15.80 1.43
CA CYS A 691 10.34 16.73 0.37
C CYS A 691 9.29 17.83 0.12
N PHE A 692 9.73 18.88 -0.56
CA PHE A 692 8.91 20.00 -1.01
C PHE A 692 8.18 20.77 0.11
N ASN A 693 8.69 20.73 1.36
CA ASN A 693 8.10 21.50 2.45
C ASN A 693 8.21 23.02 2.20
N ALA A 694 9.37 23.51 1.74
CA ALA A 694 9.54 24.93 1.42
C ALA A 694 8.53 25.38 0.36
N ARG A 695 8.32 24.58 -0.69
CA ARG A 695 7.26 24.82 -1.67
C ARG A 695 5.87 24.84 -1.04
N ARG A 696 5.50 23.85 -0.22
CA ARG A 696 4.20 23.82 0.44
C ARG A 696 3.96 25.03 1.36
N VAL A 697 4.99 25.53 2.05
CA VAL A 697 4.91 26.77 2.84
C VAL A 697 4.63 27.98 1.95
N GLN A 698 5.31 28.11 0.81
CA GLN A 698 5.02 29.18 -0.16
C GLN A 698 3.59 29.08 -0.71
N GLN A 699 3.10 27.87 -0.95
CA GLN A 699 1.72 27.66 -1.38
C GLN A 699 0.71 28.00 -0.27
N ALA A 700 1.02 27.74 1.00
CA ALA A 700 0.17 28.13 2.13
C ALA A 700 0.09 29.66 2.31
N ASP A 701 1.22 30.36 2.17
CA ASP A 701 1.26 31.83 2.17
C ASP A 701 0.42 32.41 1.02
N GLU A 702 0.59 31.87 -0.18
CA GLU A 702 -0.22 32.27 -1.34
C GLU A 702 -1.71 31.92 -1.16
N LEU A 703 -2.04 30.77 -0.57
CA LEU A 703 -3.43 30.39 -0.28
C LEU A 703 -4.10 31.39 0.66
N ARG A 704 -3.38 31.90 1.66
CA ARG A 704 -3.85 32.98 2.55
C ARG A 704 -4.02 34.30 1.79
N ALA A 705 -3.08 34.66 0.91
CA ALA A 705 -3.21 35.84 0.05
C ALA A 705 -4.41 35.70 -0.91
N PHE A 706 -4.64 34.52 -1.45
CA PHE A 706 -5.78 34.19 -2.29
C PHE A 706 -7.10 34.32 -1.53
N ALA A 707 -7.19 33.78 -0.31
CA ALA A 707 -8.36 33.95 0.54
C ALA A 707 -8.71 35.44 0.74
N ALA A 708 -7.72 36.30 1.01
CA ALA A 708 -7.93 37.74 1.12
C ALA A 708 -8.43 38.38 -0.19
N ARG A 709 -7.89 37.98 -1.35
CA ARG A 709 -8.38 38.45 -2.68
C ARG A 709 -9.81 38.01 -2.94
N VAL A 710 -10.16 36.79 -2.57
CA VAL A 710 -11.52 36.25 -2.72
C VAL A 710 -12.48 37.02 -1.82
N GLN A 711 -12.15 37.22 -0.55
CA GLN A 711 -12.95 38.01 0.39
C GLN A 711 -13.19 39.43 -0.11
N SER A 712 -12.16 40.10 -0.65
CA SER A 712 -12.29 41.43 -1.23
C SER A 712 -13.18 41.45 -2.48
N THR A 713 -13.21 40.37 -3.25
CA THR A 713 -13.97 40.27 -4.51
C THR A 713 -15.43 39.90 -4.24
N SER A 714 -15.68 38.98 -3.30
CA SER A 714 -17.01 38.49 -2.96
C SER A 714 -17.73 39.38 -1.95
N GLY A 715 -16.98 40.14 -1.14
CA GLY A 715 -17.50 40.87 0.01
C GLY A 715 -17.89 39.96 1.19
N VAL A 716 -17.47 38.69 1.19
CA VAL A 716 -17.81 37.69 2.21
C VAL A 716 -16.56 37.33 3.00
N ALA A 717 -16.56 37.62 4.30
CA ALA A 717 -15.42 37.32 5.20
C ALA A 717 -15.35 35.84 5.63
N ASP A 718 -16.49 35.15 5.61
CA ASP A 718 -16.59 33.75 6.02
C ASP A 718 -15.98 32.84 4.96
N THR A 719 -14.81 32.28 5.28
CA THR A 719 -14.04 31.45 4.34
C THR A 719 -13.70 30.12 4.98
N LEU A 720 -13.93 29.03 4.24
CA LEU A 720 -13.57 27.67 4.58
C LEU A 720 -12.61 27.15 3.51
N MET A 721 -11.36 26.88 3.89
CA MET A 721 -10.35 26.24 3.06
C MET A 721 -10.31 24.75 3.42
N VAL A 722 -10.54 23.90 2.41
CA VAL A 722 -10.50 22.45 2.54
C VAL A 722 -9.69 21.82 1.42
N GLY A 723 -9.22 20.61 1.65
CA GLY A 723 -8.58 19.79 0.64
C GLY A 723 -7.34 19.10 1.17
N ASP A 724 -6.55 18.54 0.26
CA ASP A 724 -5.31 17.85 0.58
C ASP A 724 -4.16 18.86 0.66
N PHE A 725 -3.75 19.20 1.89
CA PHE A 725 -2.64 20.13 2.13
C PHE A 725 -1.29 19.45 1.97
N ASN A 726 -1.27 18.12 1.78
CA ASN A 726 -0.06 17.31 1.80
C ASN A 726 0.85 17.65 3.00
N ALA A 727 0.24 18.03 4.13
CA ALA A 727 0.95 18.48 5.32
C ALA A 727 0.19 18.02 6.57
N TYR A 728 0.91 17.38 7.49
CA TYR A 728 0.34 16.94 8.76
C TYR A 728 0.03 18.12 9.69
N ALA A 729 -0.83 17.91 10.69
CA ALA A 729 -1.46 18.97 11.48
C ALA A 729 -0.51 19.97 12.16
N LYS A 730 0.76 19.61 12.41
CA LYS A 730 1.77 20.49 13.03
C LYS A 730 2.88 20.93 12.08
N GLU A 731 2.81 20.54 10.82
CA GLU A 731 3.77 20.95 9.79
C GLU A 731 3.64 22.44 9.45
N ASP A 732 4.71 22.98 8.88
CA ASP A 732 4.86 24.41 8.64
C ASP A 732 3.75 25.01 7.75
N PRO A 733 3.22 24.34 6.72
CA PRO A 733 2.11 24.88 5.92
C PRO A 733 0.83 25.11 6.74
N VAL A 734 0.48 24.19 7.64
CA VAL A 734 -0.69 24.33 8.53
C VAL A 734 -0.42 25.36 9.62
N TYR A 735 0.82 25.39 10.13
CA TYR A 735 1.24 26.39 11.09
C TYR A 735 1.25 27.82 10.50
N ASP A 736 1.64 28.01 9.25
CA ASP A 736 1.58 29.33 8.59
C ASP A 736 0.15 29.88 8.61
N LEU A 737 -0.84 29.08 8.22
CA LEU A 737 -2.23 29.50 8.23
C LEU A 737 -2.73 29.81 9.64
N THR A 738 -2.51 28.91 10.59
CA THR A 738 -3.04 29.03 11.95
C THR A 738 -2.37 30.14 12.76
N SER A 739 -1.07 30.39 12.55
CA SER A 739 -0.36 31.52 13.16
C SER A 739 -0.78 32.88 12.57
N ASN A 740 -1.41 32.89 11.39
CA ASN A 740 -1.94 34.08 10.72
C ASN A 740 -3.47 34.24 10.85
N GLY A 741 -4.07 33.70 11.93
CA GLY A 741 -5.44 34.01 12.32
C GLY A 741 -6.53 33.12 11.72
N PHE A 742 -6.15 32.08 10.96
CA PHE A 742 -7.07 31.01 10.58
C PHE A 742 -7.18 29.95 11.68
N VAL A 743 -8.27 29.18 11.67
CA VAL A 743 -8.58 28.22 12.73
C VAL A 743 -8.71 26.81 12.16
N ASP A 744 -7.89 25.89 12.68
CA ASP A 744 -7.96 24.46 12.39
C ASP A 744 -9.19 23.83 13.06
N GLN A 745 -10.18 23.45 12.24
CA GLN A 745 -11.43 22.88 12.74
C GLN A 745 -11.28 21.39 13.09
N ILE A 746 -10.47 20.63 12.35
CA ILE A 746 -10.28 19.22 12.71
C ILE A 746 -9.59 19.14 14.07
N GLY A 747 -8.57 19.98 14.29
CA GLY A 747 -7.91 20.08 15.59
C GLY A 747 -8.84 20.54 16.71
N ARG A 748 -9.80 21.42 16.40
CA ARG A 748 -10.79 21.90 17.38
C ARG A 748 -11.79 20.82 17.81
N TYR A 749 -12.23 19.96 16.90
CA TYR A 749 -13.31 19.00 17.15
C TYR A 749 -12.84 17.57 17.42
N LEU A 750 -11.75 17.13 16.79
CA LEU A 750 -11.30 15.74 16.82
C LEU A 750 -10.05 15.51 17.66
N ASP A 751 -9.13 16.49 17.76
CA ASP A 751 -7.92 16.31 18.55
C ASP A 751 -8.24 16.36 20.06
N LYS A 752 -7.84 15.29 20.76
CA LYS A 752 -7.95 15.13 22.22
C LYS A 752 -6.58 14.73 22.77
N PRO A 753 -5.63 15.69 22.93
CA PRO A 753 -4.25 15.41 23.29
C PRO A 753 -4.04 14.70 24.64
N GLY A 754 -5.06 14.65 25.51
CA GLY A 754 -5.04 13.89 26.77
C GLY A 754 -5.51 12.43 26.67
N SER A 755 -6.12 12.03 25.55
CA SER A 755 -6.62 10.67 25.31
C SER A 755 -5.94 9.97 24.13
N ASN A 756 -4.80 10.52 23.65
CA ASN A 756 -4.04 10.01 22.50
C ASN A 756 -4.91 9.75 21.25
N SER A 757 -5.86 10.66 20.98
CA SER A 757 -6.78 10.61 19.86
C SER A 757 -6.65 11.91 19.08
N TYR A 758 -6.32 11.79 17.79
CA TYR A 758 -6.14 12.92 16.87
C TYR A 758 -6.95 12.65 15.60
N GLY A 759 -7.31 13.71 14.87
CA GLY A 759 -7.86 13.55 13.53
C GLY A 759 -6.82 12.89 12.58
N TYR A 760 -7.31 12.03 11.69
CA TYR A 760 -6.55 11.42 10.62
C TYR A 760 -7.38 11.22 9.36
N SER A 761 -6.75 11.42 8.21
CA SER A 761 -7.32 11.11 6.90
C SER A 761 -6.44 10.17 6.09
N TYR A 762 -5.26 9.82 6.60
CA TYR A 762 -4.24 9.11 5.86
C TYR A 762 -3.42 8.19 6.78
N VAL A 763 -3.10 6.99 6.29
CA VAL A 763 -2.24 6.01 6.97
C VAL A 763 -1.03 5.71 6.08
N PHE A 764 0.17 5.97 6.60
CA PHE A 764 1.42 5.77 5.87
C PHE A 764 2.49 5.17 6.78
N ASN A 765 3.18 4.13 6.30
CA ASN A 765 4.22 3.42 7.05
C ASN A 765 3.82 3.10 8.51
N GLY A 766 2.60 2.60 8.69
CA GLY A 766 2.07 2.17 9.99
C GLY A 766 1.80 3.31 10.96
N SER A 767 1.72 4.55 10.48
CA SER A 767 1.38 5.73 11.29
C SER A 767 0.22 6.50 10.68
N SER A 768 -0.69 6.98 11.53
CA SER A 768 -1.88 7.72 11.13
C SER A 768 -1.69 9.23 11.33
N GLY A 769 -2.25 10.02 10.42
CA GLY A 769 -2.33 11.48 10.55
C GLY A 769 -3.26 12.07 9.50
N ARG A 770 -3.50 13.39 9.56
CA ARG A 770 -4.35 14.08 8.57
C ARG A 770 -3.50 14.87 7.58
N LEU A 771 -3.69 14.60 6.29
CA LEU A 771 -3.18 15.45 5.20
C LEU A 771 -4.28 16.37 4.69
N ASP A 772 -5.53 15.93 4.79
CA ASP A 772 -6.70 16.72 4.49
C ASP A 772 -7.03 17.63 5.68
N GLN A 773 -7.22 18.92 5.41
CA GLN A 773 -7.48 19.90 6.46
C GLN A 773 -8.80 20.62 6.23
N ALA A 774 -9.39 21.11 7.32
CA ALA A 774 -10.51 22.06 7.31
C ALA A 774 -10.12 23.30 8.11
N ILE A 775 -9.74 24.36 7.40
CA ILE A 775 -9.19 25.60 7.96
C ILE A 775 -10.16 26.74 7.67
N THR A 776 -10.66 27.44 8.69
CA THR A 776 -11.62 28.54 8.52
C THR A 776 -11.03 29.89 8.85
N SER A 777 -11.62 30.95 8.30
CA SER A 777 -11.46 32.30 8.84
C SER A 777 -12.01 32.36 10.28
N SER A 778 -11.48 33.28 11.08
CA SER A 778 -11.95 33.50 12.45
C SER A 778 -13.43 33.87 12.54
N SER A 779 -14.00 34.49 11.49
CA SER A 779 -15.42 34.84 11.42
C SER A 779 -16.34 33.64 11.18
N LEU A 780 -15.87 32.63 10.43
CA LEU A 780 -16.65 31.42 10.15
C LEU A 780 -16.51 30.37 11.27
N SER A 781 -15.39 30.32 11.99
CA SER A 781 -15.15 29.30 13.02
C SER A 781 -16.25 29.21 14.11
N PRO A 782 -16.88 30.30 14.59
CA PRO A 782 -18.01 30.21 15.51
C PRO A 782 -19.27 29.57 14.92
N LYS A 783 -19.41 29.57 13.58
CA LYS A 783 -20.54 28.98 12.86
C LYS A 783 -20.32 27.51 12.52
N VAL A 784 -19.14 26.95 12.80
CA VAL A 784 -18.89 25.51 12.67
C VAL A 784 -19.55 24.79 13.84
N THR A 785 -20.31 23.74 13.56
CA THR A 785 -21.02 22.94 14.59
C THR A 785 -20.30 21.63 14.90
N GLY A 786 -19.53 21.12 13.95
CA GLY A 786 -18.81 19.86 14.08
C GLY A 786 -18.04 19.51 12.82
N VAL A 787 -17.12 18.56 12.95
CA VAL A 787 -16.32 18.01 11.86
C VAL A 787 -16.27 16.49 12.03
N SER A 788 -16.39 15.76 10.92
CA SER A 788 -16.23 14.31 10.86
C SER A 788 -15.25 13.95 9.75
N GLU A 789 -14.34 13.03 10.05
CA GLU A 789 -13.55 12.28 9.06
C GLU A 789 -14.24 10.93 8.87
N TRP A 790 -14.56 10.56 7.62
CA TRP A 790 -15.23 9.29 7.35
C TRP A 790 -14.21 8.23 6.98
N HIS A 791 -13.86 7.36 7.93
CA HIS A 791 -12.76 6.40 7.80
C HIS A 791 -13.03 5.19 6.88
N ILE A 792 -13.43 5.44 5.64
CA ILE A 792 -13.72 4.43 4.62
C ILE A 792 -12.50 4.09 3.74
N ASN A 793 -11.45 4.92 3.76
CA ASN A 793 -10.34 4.88 2.81
C ASN A 793 -9.02 4.57 3.51
N ALA A 794 -8.62 5.40 4.48
CA ALA A 794 -7.31 5.30 5.14
C ALA A 794 -7.12 3.98 5.89
N ASP A 795 -8.19 3.48 6.53
CA ASP A 795 -8.17 2.23 7.29
C ASP A 795 -8.41 0.98 6.41
N SER A 796 -8.87 1.17 5.17
CA SER A 796 -9.23 0.09 4.24
C SER A 796 -8.03 -0.47 3.47
N PRO A 797 -7.92 -1.80 3.29
CA PRO A 797 -6.78 -2.40 2.61
C PRO A 797 -6.79 -2.16 1.10
N LEU A 798 -5.60 -2.10 0.50
CA LEU A 798 -5.43 -1.89 -0.94
C LEU A 798 -6.12 -2.98 -1.78
N VAL A 799 -6.25 -4.21 -1.26
CA VAL A 799 -6.85 -5.34 -2.01
C VAL A 799 -8.29 -5.07 -2.47
N ILE A 800 -9.01 -4.13 -1.84
CA ILE A 800 -10.39 -3.75 -2.20
C ILE A 800 -10.52 -2.42 -2.95
N ASP A 801 -9.41 -1.81 -3.38
CA ASP A 801 -9.44 -0.60 -4.24
C ASP A 801 -10.06 -0.88 -5.64
N TYR A 802 -10.03 0.11 -6.53
CA TYR A 802 -10.60 -0.02 -7.88
C TYR A 802 -9.68 -0.73 -8.90
N ASN A 803 -8.36 -0.72 -8.67
CA ASN A 803 -7.29 -1.24 -9.51
C ASN A 803 -7.29 -2.77 -9.60
N LEU A 804 -6.86 -3.33 -10.74
CA LEU A 804 -6.82 -4.79 -10.98
C LEU A 804 -5.42 -5.38 -10.92
N GLU A 805 -4.38 -4.56 -10.79
CA GLU A 805 -3.03 -5.04 -10.64
C GLU A 805 -2.96 -6.02 -9.47
N PHE A 806 -2.41 -7.21 -9.73
CA PHE A 806 -2.28 -8.29 -8.74
C PHE A 806 -3.62 -8.87 -8.22
N LYS A 807 -4.75 -8.57 -8.88
CA LYS A 807 -6.10 -9.05 -8.55
C LYS A 807 -6.76 -9.71 -9.76
N GLN A 808 -7.89 -10.38 -9.59
CA GLN A 808 -8.65 -10.91 -10.73
C GLN A 808 -9.16 -9.77 -11.64
N PRO A 809 -9.17 -9.93 -12.97
CA PRO A 809 -8.70 -11.09 -13.75
C PRO A 809 -7.19 -11.08 -14.07
N ALA A 810 -6.44 -10.04 -13.69
CA ALA A 810 -4.99 -9.96 -13.96
C ALA A 810 -4.18 -11.05 -13.24
N CYS A 811 -4.70 -11.55 -12.11
CA CYS A 811 -4.21 -12.71 -11.36
C CYS A 811 -5.29 -13.81 -11.33
N PRO A 812 -5.26 -14.78 -12.28
CA PRO A 812 -6.27 -15.85 -12.38
C PRO A 812 -6.35 -16.79 -11.18
N THR A 813 -5.29 -16.83 -10.35
CA THR A 813 -5.21 -17.66 -9.15
C THR A 813 -5.60 -16.90 -7.88
N CYS A 814 -5.93 -15.61 -7.94
CA CYS A 814 -6.32 -14.83 -6.77
C CYS A 814 -7.81 -15.04 -6.49
N ASN A 815 -8.19 -15.70 -5.40
CA ASN A 815 -9.60 -15.97 -5.07
C ASN A 815 -9.81 -15.87 -3.55
N PRO A 816 -10.96 -15.39 -3.03
CA PRO A 816 -12.05 -14.72 -3.74
C PRO A 816 -11.67 -13.35 -4.31
N ASP A 817 -12.34 -12.93 -5.37
CA ASP A 817 -12.23 -11.55 -5.88
C ASP A 817 -13.03 -10.60 -4.98
N TYR A 818 -12.34 -9.99 -4.02
CA TYR A 818 -12.94 -9.04 -3.08
C TYR A 818 -13.41 -7.74 -3.75
N THR A 819 -12.94 -7.43 -4.96
CA THR A 819 -13.36 -6.22 -5.67
C THR A 819 -14.80 -6.32 -6.18
N LEU A 820 -15.30 -7.53 -6.48
CA LEU A 820 -16.68 -7.73 -6.95
C LEU A 820 -17.74 -7.50 -5.88
N ASP A 821 -17.42 -7.79 -4.62
CA ASP A 821 -18.34 -7.56 -3.49
C ASP A 821 -18.27 -6.09 -3.02
N THR A 822 -17.09 -5.46 -3.14
CA THR A 822 -16.86 -4.09 -2.68
C THR A 822 -17.03 -3.02 -3.77
N VAL A 823 -17.22 -3.37 -5.04
CA VAL A 823 -17.41 -2.43 -6.15
C VAL A 823 -18.55 -1.45 -5.90
N ASN A 824 -19.59 -1.91 -5.21
CA ASN A 824 -20.79 -1.12 -4.93
C ASN A 824 -20.79 -0.58 -3.49
N THR A 825 -19.62 -0.18 -2.99
CA THR A 825 -19.44 0.40 -1.64
C THR A 825 -18.52 1.61 -1.69
N PRO A 826 -18.49 2.47 -0.66
CA PRO A 826 -17.61 3.64 -0.65
C PRO A 826 -16.17 3.28 -0.20
N TYR A 827 -15.92 2.06 0.31
CA TYR A 827 -14.60 1.71 0.85
C TYR A 827 -13.51 1.72 -0.20
N ARG A 828 -12.37 2.33 0.16
CA ARG A 828 -11.19 2.45 -0.69
C ARG A 828 -11.54 3.04 -2.06
N ALA A 829 -12.34 4.11 -2.06
CA ALA A 829 -12.54 4.98 -3.21
C ALA A 829 -11.34 5.91 -3.42
N SER A 830 -10.60 6.16 -2.32
CA SER A 830 -9.33 6.86 -2.27
C SER A 830 -8.42 6.21 -1.21
N ASP A 831 -7.17 6.65 -1.14
CA ASP A 831 -6.25 6.46 -0.02
C ASP A 831 -6.42 7.53 1.08
N HIS A 832 -7.23 8.56 0.84
CA HIS A 832 -7.57 9.63 1.79
C HIS A 832 -9.03 9.51 2.26
N ASP A 833 -9.29 9.69 3.55
CA ASP A 833 -10.65 9.77 4.06
C ASP A 833 -11.31 11.12 3.72
N PRO A 834 -12.58 11.14 3.30
CA PRO A 834 -13.30 12.38 3.09
C PRO A 834 -13.69 13.04 4.42
N ILE A 835 -13.73 14.38 4.41
CA ILE A 835 -14.12 15.21 5.55
C ILE A 835 -15.50 15.80 5.31
N VAL A 836 -16.33 15.83 6.35
CA VAL A 836 -17.61 16.57 6.37
C VAL A 836 -17.59 17.58 7.52
N ILE A 837 -17.94 18.83 7.21
CA ILE A 837 -17.99 19.96 8.13
C ILE A 837 -19.43 20.44 8.23
N GLY A 838 -19.93 20.59 9.44
CA GLY A 838 -21.23 21.20 9.73
C GLY A 838 -21.10 22.70 9.91
N LEU A 839 -21.90 23.47 9.16
CA LEU A 839 -22.07 24.91 9.33
C LEU A 839 -23.49 25.20 9.80
N ASN A 840 -23.62 26.16 10.71
CA ASN A 840 -24.88 26.76 11.13
C ASN A 840 -24.91 28.22 10.68
N LEU A 841 -25.42 28.44 9.47
CA LEU A 841 -25.56 29.75 8.86
C LEU A 841 -26.98 30.24 9.10
N VAL A 842 -27.20 30.98 10.19
CA VAL A 842 -28.52 31.56 10.54
C VAL A 842 -28.56 33.04 10.27
N HIS A 843 -29.69 33.52 9.76
CA HIS A 843 -29.92 34.95 9.60
C HIS A 843 -30.62 35.51 10.84
N ALA A 844 -29.97 36.42 11.54
CA ALA A 844 -30.51 37.01 12.77
C ALA A 844 -31.37 38.23 12.46
N ILE A 845 -32.64 38.20 12.85
CA ILE A 845 -33.60 39.29 12.67
C ILE A 845 -34.07 39.74 14.04
N ASN A 846 -33.79 41.00 14.38
CA ASN A 846 -34.18 41.60 15.65
C ASN A 846 -35.20 42.71 15.41
N GLY A 847 -36.34 42.62 16.10
CA GLY A 847 -37.29 43.71 16.21
C GLY A 847 -36.83 44.77 17.22
N THR A 848 -37.76 45.63 17.56
CA THR A 848 -37.55 46.79 18.40
C THR A 848 -38.23 46.60 19.76
N SER A 849 -38.58 47.69 20.43
CA SER A 849 -39.43 47.66 21.63
C SER A 849 -40.87 48.08 21.33
N ALA A 850 -41.25 48.10 20.06
CA ALA A 850 -42.59 48.42 19.58
C ALA A 850 -43.26 47.16 19.02
N ASN A 851 -44.56 47.23 18.70
CA ASN A 851 -45.24 46.13 18.03
C ASN A 851 -44.76 46.03 16.59
N ASP A 852 -43.94 45.04 16.30
CA ASP A 852 -43.32 44.83 15.01
C ASP A 852 -44.10 43.81 14.16
N THR A 853 -43.97 43.93 12.83
CA THR A 853 -44.35 42.86 11.89
C THR A 853 -43.09 42.40 11.20
N ILE A 854 -42.60 41.23 11.61
CA ILE A 854 -41.35 40.66 11.14
C ILE A 854 -41.67 39.48 10.22
N VAL A 855 -41.07 39.50 9.03
CA VAL A 855 -41.15 38.42 8.06
C VAL A 855 -39.73 37.95 7.78
N GLY A 856 -39.48 36.67 8.05
CA GLY A 856 -38.23 35.96 7.83
C GLY A 856 -37.91 35.79 6.35
N THR A 857 -36.84 35.05 6.11
CA THR A 857 -36.34 34.69 4.80
C THR A 857 -36.98 33.37 4.33
N ALA A 858 -36.38 32.65 3.38
CA ALA A 858 -36.85 31.32 2.98
C ALA A 858 -35.98 30.18 3.52
N GLY A 859 -35.03 30.47 4.41
CA GLY A 859 -34.21 29.48 5.10
C GLY A 859 -34.09 29.79 6.59
N ASP A 860 -33.32 28.96 7.31
CA ASP A 860 -33.23 29.00 8.78
C ASP A 860 -32.86 30.39 9.35
N ASP A 861 -33.79 30.98 10.10
CA ASP A 861 -33.66 32.28 10.75
C ASP A 861 -33.61 32.18 12.28
N VAL A 862 -33.04 33.20 12.92
CA VAL A 862 -33.18 33.44 14.36
C VAL A 862 -33.91 34.77 14.54
N ILE A 863 -35.18 34.71 14.95
CA ILE A 863 -36.07 35.86 15.03
C ILE A 863 -36.30 36.22 16.50
N THR A 864 -35.92 37.43 16.88
CA THR A 864 -36.24 38.02 18.19
C THR A 864 -37.19 39.19 17.97
N GLY A 865 -38.47 39.05 18.36
CA GLY A 865 -39.44 40.14 18.29
C GLY A 865 -39.02 41.32 19.17
N GLY A 866 -38.68 41.01 20.42
CA GLY A 866 -38.31 42.01 21.42
C GLY A 866 -39.49 42.32 22.31
N VAL A 867 -39.59 43.56 22.81
CA VAL A 867 -40.73 43.97 23.62
C VAL A 867 -41.81 44.52 22.71
N GLY A 868 -43.05 44.15 22.94
CA GLY A 868 -44.16 44.51 22.06
C GLY A 868 -45.10 43.34 21.92
N ALA A 869 -46.24 43.55 21.26
CA ALA A 869 -47.05 42.46 20.76
C ALA A 869 -46.73 42.30 19.27
N ASP A 870 -45.83 41.39 18.96
CA ASP A 870 -45.23 41.26 17.64
C ASP A 870 -45.97 40.25 16.77
N ARG A 871 -45.93 40.47 15.46
CA ARG A 871 -46.40 39.51 14.46
C ARG A 871 -45.19 38.96 13.72
N LEU A 872 -44.88 37.69 13.96
CA LEU A 872 -43.68 37.03 13.47
C LEU A 872 -44.05 35.97 12.43
N THR A 873 -43.36 35.97 11.29
CA THR A 873 -43.49 34.97 10.23
C THR A 873 -42.10 34.46 9.90
N GLY A 874 -41.86 33.14 9.96
CA GLY A 874 -40.57 32.55 9.58
C GLY A 874 -40.43 32.32 8.07
N ASN A 875 -41.56 32.00 7.43
CA ASN A 875 -41.75 31.42 6.10
C ASN A 875 -41.28 29.96 6.00
N GLY A 876 -40.04 29.74 5.55
CA GLY A 876 -39.53 28.40 5.28
C GLY A 876 -38.12 28.27 5.82
N GLY A 877 -37.71 27.04 6.13
CA GLY A 877 -36.50 26.81 6.93
C GLY A 877 -36.87 26.20 8.26
N ARG A 878 -35.88 26.06 9.14
CA ARG A 878 -36.06 25.71 10.54
C ARG A 878 -35.77 26.94 11.38
N ASP A 879 -36.81 27.61 11.83
CA ASP A 879 -36.70 28.93 12.44
C ASP A 879 -36.68 28.85 13.96
N VAL A 880 -35.87 29.71 14.58
CA VAL A 880 -35.80 29.85 16.03
C VAL A 880 -36.39 31.20 16.44
N PHE A 881 -37.51 31.17 17.14
CA PHE A 881 -38.13 32.35 17.74
C PHE A 881 -37.65 32.51 19.17
N VAL A 882 -36.89 33.57 19.44
CA VAL A 882 -36.17 33.76 20.70
C VAL A 882 -36.95 34.68 21.63
N TYR A 883 -37.14 34.22 22.87
CA TYR A 883 -37.74 34.99 23.95
C TYR A 883 -36.75 35.15 25.09
N THR A 884 -36.48 36.40 25.45
CA THR A 884 -35.43 36.76 26.42
C THR A 884 -35.99 37.24 27.75
N SER A 885 -37.23 37.72 27.79
CA SER A 885 -37.85 38.23 29.01
C SER A 885 -39.37 38.08 29.01
N MET A 886 -40.00 38.15 30.20
CA MET A 886 -41.47 38.18 30.34
C MET A 886 -42.16 39.36 29.65
N ARG A 887 -41.40 40.34 29.14
CA ARG A 887 -41.92 41.49 28.38
C ARG A 887 -42.02 41.23 26.88
N ASP A 888 -41.43 40.15 26.41
CA ASP A 888 -41.41 39.72 25.01
C ASP A 888 -42.71 38.93 24.74
N ALA A 889 -43.88 39.51 25.06
CA ALA A 889 -45.10 38.77 25.34
C ALA A 889 -46.30 39.28 24.54
N ALA A 890 -47.28 38.40 24.35
CA ALA A 890 -48.45 38.60 23.49
C ALA A 890 -48.14 38.60 21.97
N ASP A 891 -47.06 37.91 21.59
CA ASP A 891 -46.68 37.74 20.19
C ASP A 891 -47.61 36.79 19.43
N THR A 892 -47.57 36.86 18.11
CA THR A 892 -48.27 35.97 17.20
C THR A 892 -47.30 35.44 16.14
N ILE A 893 -46.99 34.15 16.19
CA ILE A 893 -46.25 33.46 15.12
C ILE A 893 -47.24 32.89 14.11
N THR A 894 -47.05 33.21 12.83
CA THR A 894 -48.08 33.01 11.81
C THR A 894 -48.07 31.65 11.13
N ASP A 895 -46.95 30.94 11.21
CA ASP A 895 -46.62 29.81 10.35
C ASP A 895 -45.72 28.76 11.04
N PHE A 896 -45.65 28.79 12.38
CA PHE A 896 -44.85 27.86 13.17
C PHE A 896 -45.13 26.40 12.78
N MET A 897 -44.11 25.67 12.34
CA MET A 897 -44.18 24.27 11.95
C MET A 897 -43.54 23.38 13.03
N PRO A 898 -44.35 22.66 13.84
CA PRO A 898 -43.80 21.72 14.81
C PRO A 898 -42.89 20.68 14.12
N ASN A 899 -41.80 20.31 14.77
CA ASN A 899 -40.64 19.54 14.25
C ASN A 899 -39.55 20.34 13.54
N ASP A 900 -39.91 21.40 12.84
CA ASP A 900 -38.95 22.19 12.08
C ASP A 900 -38.56 23.45 12.88
N ASP A 901 -39.55 24.18 13.39
CA ASP A 901 -39.35 25.41 14.14
C ASP A 901 -39.22 25.19 15.64
N ARG A 902 -38.55 26.14 16.31
CA ARG A 902 -38.33 26.12 17.76
C ARG A 902 -38.62 27.47 18.42
N LEU A 903 -39.21 27.43 19.60
CA LEU A 903 -39.16 28.55 20.55
C LEU A 903 -37.94 28.39 21.46
N ASP A 904 -37.03 29.36 21.47
CA ASP A 904 -35.96 29.40 22.46
C ASP A 904 -36.38 30.22 23.67
N LEU A 905 -36.69 29.52 24.76
CA LEU A 905 -37.14 30.10 26.02
C LEU A 905 -36.02 30.18 27.07
N GLY A 906 -34.79 29.80 26.73
CA GLY A 906 -33.71 29.61 27.71
C GLY A 906 -33.39 30.88 28.50
N ALA A 907 -33.23 32.00 27.80
CA ALA A 907 -32.94 33.30 28.42
C ALA A 907 -34.13 33.81 29.26
N LEU A 908 -35.35 33.70 28.73
CA LEU A 908 -36.57 34.04 29.45
C LEU A 908 -36.70 33.26 30.77
N LEU A 909 -36.50 31.93 30.73
CA LEU A 909 -36.60 31.08 31.92
C LEU A 909 -35.50 31.41 32.95
N ALA A 910 -34.27 31.65 32.49
CA ALA A 910 -33.19 32.11 33.36
C ALA A 910 -33.52 33.45 34.04
N SER A 911 -34.16 34.38 33.31
CA SER A 911 -34.52 35.71 33.83
C SER A 911 -35.51 35.67 35.00
N ILE A 912 -36.32 34.60 35.08
CA ILE A 912 -37.29 34.37 36.17
C ILE A 912 -36.81 33.30 37.18
N GLY A 913 -35.57 32.82 37.05
CA GLY A 913 -35.01 31.79 37.94
C GLY A 913 -35.59 30.38 37.75
N ALA A 914 -36.24 30.11 36.62
CA ALA A 914 -36.81 28.80 36.31
C ALA A 914 -35.80 27.87 35.62
N ASN A 915 -35.82 26.59 36.00
CA ASN A 915 -34.98 25.57 35.38
C ASN A 915 -35.71 24.93 34.18
N ALA A 916 -35.17 25.12 32.96
CA ALA A 916 -35.72 24.62 31.70
C ALA A 916 -36.05 23.12 31.70
N SER A 917 -35.25 22.29 32.37
CA SER A 917 -35.48 20.83 32.44
C SER A 917 -36.73 20.44 33.24
N THR A 918 -37.19 21.32 34.13
CA THR A 918 -38.35 21.10 35.02
C THR A 918 -39.49 22.08 34.76
N ALA A 919 -39.33 23.02 33.83
CA ALA A 919 -40.24 24.14 33.62
C ALA A 919 -41.66 23.67 33.27
N VAL A 920 -41.80 22.65 32.42
CA VAL A 920 -43.10 22.05 32.08
C VAL A 920 -43.70 21.32 33.29
N ALA A 921 -42.91 20.50 33.99
CA ALA A 921 -43.38 19.71 35.13
C ALA A 921 -43.85 20.58 36.32
N ASN A 922 -43.19 21.72 36.52
CA ASN A 922 -43.54 22.71 37.53
C ASN A 922 -44.66 23.65 37.08
N GLY A 923 -45.14 23.53 35.83
CA GLY A 923 -46.19 24.39 35.27
C GLY A 923 -45.71 25.81 34.95
N VAL A 924 -44.41 26.06 34.90
CA VAL A 924 -43.84 27.36 34.50
C VAL A 924 -44.07 27.62 33.01
N VAL A 925 -43.93 26.59 32.17
CA VAL A 925 -44.27 26.68 30.74
C VAL A 925 -45.47 25.80 30.48
N GLN A 926 -46.52 26.39 29.91
CA GLN A 926 -47.78 25.73 29.60
C GLN A 926 -48.17 26.06 28.16
N TRP A 927 -48.91 25.16 27.50
CA TRP A 927 -49.53 25.45 26.22
C TRP A 927 -50.91 24.79 26.13
N GLN A 928 -51.83 25.44 25.44
CA GLN A 928 -53.19 24.95 25.28
C GLN A 928 -53.78 25.32 23.93
N GLN A 929 -54.72 24.51 23.46
CA GLN A 929 -55.48 24.79 22.24
C GLN A 929 -56.42 25.98 22.47
N SER A 930 -56.42 26.94 21.54
CA SER A 930 -57.32 28.09 21.50
C SER A 930 -57.88 28.27 20.08
N GLY A 931 -59.10 27.76 19.86
CA GLY A 931 -59.68 27.68 18.51
C GLY A 931 -58.80 26.82 17.59
N ALA A 932 -58.40 27.36 16.45
CA ALA A 932 -57.44 26.70 15.53
C ALA A 932 -55.97 26.86 15.96
N ASN A 933 -55.67 27.70 16.95
CA ASN A 933 -54.32 28.10 17.34
C ASN A 933 -53.85 27.37 18.60
N THR A 934 -52.55 27.40 18.86
CA THR A 934 -51.97 27.06 20.16
C THR A 934 -51.52 28.33 20.85
N VAL A 935 -51.80 28.48 22.15
CA VAL A 935 -51.22 29.58 22.96
C VAL A 935 -50.22 29.01 23.94
N VAL A 936 -49.05 29.63 24.03
CA VAL A 936 -47.98 29.30 24.99
C VAL A 936 -48.01 30.34 26.10
N LEU A 937 -48.03 29.89 27.35
CA LEU A 937 -48.11 30.72 28.53
C LEU A 937 -46.92 30.47 29.46
N ILE A 938 -46.50 31.53 30.15
CA ILE A 938 -45.46 31.49 31.18
C ILE A 938 -46.06 31.87 32.54
N ASP A 939 -45.88 30.98 33.51
CA ASP A 939 -46.26 31.17 34.91
C ASP A 939 -44.99 31.33 35.76
N ALA A 940 -44.69 32.55 36.20
CA ALA A 940 -43.38 32.90 36.73
C ALA A 940 -43.03 32.19 38.05
N ASP A 941 -44.02 31.79 38.85
CA ASP A 941 -43.84 31.04 40.10
C ASP A 941 -44.37 29.58 40.00
N GLY A 942 -44.83 29.19 38.81
CA GLY A 942 -45.33 27.86 38.49
C GLY A 942 -46.60 27.48 39.24
N LYS A 943 -47.06 26.24 39.05
CA LYS A 943 -48.39 25.76 39.52
C LYS A 943 -48.63 25.82 41.03
N ALA A 944 -47.59 26.10 41.82
CA ALA A 944 -47.65 26.18 43.28
C ALA A 944 -47.72 27.62 43.80
N GLY A 945 -47.45 28.62 42.96
CA GLY A 945 -47.47 30.02 43.32
C GLY A 945 -48.79 30.73 42.98
N PRO A 946 -48.99 31.97 43.49
CA PRO A 946 -50.20 32.76 43.24
C PRO A 946 -50.21 33.52 41.91
N ALA A 947 -49.13 33.53 41.12
CA ALA A 947 -49.12 34.22 39.83
C ALA A 947 -50.09 33.56 38.84
N VAL A 948 -50.55 34.34 37.86
CA VAL A 948 -51.43 33.85 36.80
C VAL A 948 -50.57 33.63 35.55
N PRO A 949 -50.73 32.53 34.80
CA PRO A 949 -50.02 32.33 33.55
C PRO A 949 -50.23 33.49 32.56
N HIS A 950 -49.13 34.08 32.09
CA HIS A 950 -49.12 35.17 31.13
C HIS A 950 -49.00 34.62 29.70
N LEU A 951 -49.79 35.14 28.75
CA LEU A 951 -49.64 34.79 27.34
C LEU A 951 -48.28 35.26 26.82
N LEU A 952 -47.44 34.31 26.41
CA LEU A 952 -46.18 34.61 25.74
C LEU A 952 -46.42 34.78 24.24
N VAL A 953 -46.94 33.73 23.60
CA VAL A 953 -47.11 33.71 22.14
C VAL A 953 -48.31 32.89 21.71
N THR A 954 -48.96 33.33 20.64
CA THR A 954 -49.97 32.59 19.89
C THR A 954 -49.35 32.00 18.62
N LEU A 955 -49.39 30.67 18.48
CA LEU A 955 -49.00 29.93 17.28
C LEU A 955 -50.24 29.72 16.40
N LEU A 956 -50.34 30.43 15.28
CA LEU A 956 -51.52 30.38 14.41
C LEU A 956 -51.64 29.03 13.71
N ASN A 957 -52.85 28.47 13.69
CA ASN A 957 -53.19 27.21 13.01
C ASN A 957 -52.35 25.99 13.44
N VAL A 958 -51.71 26.04 14.61
CA VAL A 958 -50.95 24.92 15.18
C VAL A 958 -51.83 24.13 16.15
N ASN A 959 -51.83 22.81 16.01
CA ASN A 959 -52.47 21.90 16.95
C ASN A 959 -51.61 21.73 18.20
N ALA A 960 -52.17 22.01 19.38
CA ALA A 960 -51.46 21.92 20.65
C ALA A 960 -50.94 20.50 20.95
N ALA A 961 -51.59 19.47 20.39
CA ALA A 961 -51.17 18.08 20.54
C ALA A 961 -50.00 17.68 19.64
N SER A 962 -49.64 18.47 18.62
CA SER A 962 -48.43 18.21 17.81
C SER A 962 -47.16 18.81 18.40
N ILE A 963 -47.30 19.66 19.43
CA ILE A 963 -46.17 20.25 20.15
C ILE A 963 -45.51 19.20 21.02
N ASP A 964 -44.20 19.03 20.83
CA ASP A 964 -43.31 18.32 21.73
C ASP A 964 -42.43 19.37 22.45
N PRO A 965 -42.54 19.52 23.78
CA PRO A 965 -41.81 20.55 24.50
C PRO A 965 -40.29 20.37 24.46
N VAL A 966 -39.78 19.14 24.31
CA VAL A 966 -38.33 18.88 24.21
C VAL A 966 -37.81 19.36 22.86
N ARG A 967 -38.53 19.03 21.79
CA ARG A 967 -38.16 19.36 20.41
C ARG A 967 -38.44 20.83 20.08
N ASP A 968 -39.68 21.27 20.27
CA ASP A 968 -40.17 22.54 19.79
C ASP A 968 -39.89 23.70 20.75
N PHE A 969 -39.68 23.45 22.05
CA PHE A 969 -39.36 24.50 23.04
C PHE A 969 -37.96 24.34 23.67
N GLY A 970 -37.27 23.22 23.41
CA GLY A 970 -36.01 22.89 24.08
C GLY A 970 -36.14 22.64 25.58
N LEU A 971 -37.26 22.10 26.06
CA LEU A 971 -37.58 21.91 27.48
C LEU A 971 -37.75 20.43 27.85
N GLY A 972 -37.12 20.01 28.95
CA GLY A 972 -37.22 18.65 29.52
C GLY A 972 -35.85 18.02 29.81
N ALA A 973 -35.84 16.87 30.49
CA ALA A 973 -34.61 16.08 30.62
C ALA A 973 -34.27 15.47 29.25
N PRO A 974 -33.00 15.53 28.78
CA PRO A 974 -32.63 14.84 27.55
C PRO A 974 -32.99 13.37 27.73
N ALA A 975 -33.81 12.83 26.83
CA ALA A 975 -34.07 11.39 26.82
C ALA A 975 -32.71 10.70 26.80
N ALA A 976 -32.44 9.82 27.78
CA ALA A 976 -31.28 8.95 27.72
C ALA A 976 -31.38 8.18 26.40
N VAL A 977 -30.60 8.60 25.39
CA VAL A 977 -30.50 7.91 24.12
C VAL A 977 -29.87 6.57 24.43
N THR A 978 -30.72 5.59 24.70
CA THR A 978 -30.27 4.21 24.82
C THR A 978 -29.74 3.81 23.44
N SER A 979 -28.54 3.27 23.45
CA SER A 979 -27.74 2.81 22.31
C SER A 979 -28.49 1.92 21.29
N ALA A 980 -29.67 1.39 21.66
CA ALA A 980 -30.55 0.62 20.79
C ALA A 980 -31.23 1.44 19.68
N VAL A 981 -31.51 2.74 19.87
CA VAL A 981 -32.14 3.59 18.83
C VAL A 981 -31.13 4.04 17.76
N LYS A 982 -29.85 4.22 18.13
CA LYS A 982 -28.76 4.49 17.17
C LYS A 982 -28.54 3.33 16.19
N ALA A 983 -28.78 2.08 16.63
CA ALA A 983 -28.66 0.90 15.78
C ALA A 983 -29.83 0.74 14.78
N SER A 984 -31.05 1.14 15.15
CA SER A 984 -32.23 1.01 14.29
C SER A 984 -32.31 2.07 13.19
N VAL A 985 -31.80 3.28 13.44
CA VAL A 985 -31.66 4.33 12.40
C VAL A 985 -30.57 3.97 11.38
N LYS A 986 -29.43 3.41 11.84
CA LYS A 986 -28.40 2.84 10.96
C LYS A 986 -28.92 1.71 10.07
N ALA A 987 -29.81 0.86 10.59
CA ALA A 987 -30.42 -0.23 9.82
C ALA A 987 -31.51 0.23 8.82
N ALA A 988 -32.20 1.35 9.10
CA ALA A 988 -33.24 1.88 8.23
C ALA A 988 -32.67 2.64 7.02
N ALA A 989 -31.60 3.42 7.20
CA ALA A 989 -30.92 4.12 6.11
C ALA A 989 -30.33 3.15 5.06
N VAL A 990 -29.83 1.99 5.51
CA VAL A 990 -29.33 0.92 4.62
C VAL A 990 -30.48 0.19 3.90
N ARG A 991 -31.66 0.07 4.50
CA ARG A 991 -32.81 -0.62 3.88
C ARG A 991 -33.50 0.19 2.78
N THR A 992 -33.45 1.52 2.82
CA THR A 992 -34.08 2.36 1.78
C THR A 992 -33.28 2.37 0.48
N ALA A 993 -31.95 2.21 0.55
CA ALA A 993 -31.08 2.10 -0.63
C ALA A 993 -31.20 0.73 -1.35
N VAL A 994 -31.77 -0.30 -0.71
CA VAL A 994 -31.89 -1.66 -1.27
C VAL A 994 -33.29 -1.94 -1.85
N LYS A 995 -34.29 -1.10 -1.57
CA LYS A 995 -35.68 -1.33 -2.01
C LYS A 995 -36.03 -0.81 -3.41
N THR A 996 -35.11 -0.16 -4.11
CA THR A 996 -35.21 0.08 -5.55
C THR A 996 -34.36 -0.93 -6.30
N LYS A 997 -34.85 -2.18 -6.34
CA LYS A 997 -34.51 -3.16 -7.37
C LYS A 997 -35.70 -3.32 -8.30
#